data_AF-A0A842HVL2-F1
#
_entry.id   AF-A0A842HVL2-F1
#
_cell.length_a   1.000
_cell.length_b   1.000
_cell.length_c   1.000
_cell.angle_alpha   90.00
_cell.angle_beta   90.00
_cell.angle_gamma   90.00
#
_symmetry.space_group_name_H-M   'P 1'
#
loop_
_entity.id
_entity.type
_entity.pdbx_description
1 polymer ?
#
loop_
_entity_poly.entity_id
_entity_poly.type
_entity_poly.pdbx_seq_one_letter_code
_entity_poly.pdbx_strand_id
1 'polypeptide(L)'
;MTDGYSGATSAQASGIEVWRRGLASAGALLLALLFGALVYLTAESNEDRDSAAQRERQSFEIITLARGIEGSIARSEAALGRFVINSDGNLGTIYRNEWRAAGRQIDQLDRMVRYDAAQSELVDGLQTLYETYGAEISPAARYATSGRNLEALSLHNSASGSATGAALIRRLETIANAERTLLGRRSAARVAAGERAALLGTLMTIAGIILGLAAIILAYATIRAFRERHQADQRVDDLEDAVAARTAELEAVNTQLRAEAIEREAAEQQLRQVQKLEAVGQLTGGIAHDFNNMLAVVIGGLDLAKRKIGRNPAEADSHIDNALEGANRAAALTRRLLAFARAEPFLPEGTDAAARIDSMVDLIRRSIGEQITVSIDAEPGTWPVWIDPHQLENSVLNLAVNARDAMEGRGELTFAIRNATLEAGDVGEVAPGEYLQIAVTDNGCGMSEDIIEHVFEPFFTTKPVGRGTGLGLSQIFGFAQQSGGGVGIDSTVGRGTTVSLYLPRFEGDIDTKPRGMAQSGQTHGQSMKSATILVVEDDQRVRRATVAGLEELGHRVVSCANGQTALDILSERADIDLLLTDVVMPEMTGPELAAQVSERHPGLPIIFVTGYAREAADTAQFAGHVVLRKPFTITALSETIDAVYGNTRSEAAE
;
A
#
# COMPACT_ATOMS: atom_id res chain seq x y z
N MET A 1 -9.22 10.76 -11.73
CA MET A 1 -9.54 10.29 -13.10
C MET A 1 -8.85 8.96 -13.34
N THR A 2 -9.33 7.87 -12.73
CA THR A 2 -8.81 6.51 -12.95
C THR A 2 -9.86 5.51 -12.47
N ASP A 3 -11.05 5.55 -13.07
CA ASP A 3 -12.14 4.58 -12.85
C ASP A 3 -12.76 4.24 -14.21
N GLY A 4 -12.12 3.35 -14.98
CA GLY A 4 -12.60 3.11 -16.35
C GLY A 4 -12.17 1.84 -17.06
N TYR A 5 -11.36 0.94 -16.48
CA TYR A 5 -10.78 -0.17 -17.26
C TYR A 5 -10.99 -1.59 -16.70
N SER A 6 -11.85 -1.77 -15.68
CA SER A 6 -12.11 -3.11 -15.09
C SER A 6 -13.40 -3.80 -15.59
N GLY A 7 -14.29 -3.08 -16.29
CA GLY A 7 -15.63 -3.60 -16.61
C GLY A 7 -15.77 -4.47 -17.87
N ALA A 8 -14.77 -4.52 -18.75
CA ALA A 8 -14.93 -5.11 -20.08
C ALA A 8 -14.52 -6.60 -20.18
N THR A 9 -13.70 -7.10 -19.25
CA THR A 9 -13.16 -8.47 -19.29
C THR A 9 -14.05 -9.51 -18.59
N SER A 10 -14.91 -9.10 -17.65
CA SER A 10 -15.79 -10.02 -16.91
C SER A 10 -17.01 -10.49 -17.71
N ALA A 11 -17.54 -9.65 -18.63
CA ALA A 11 -18.70 -10.00 -19.46
C ALA A 11 -18.36 -10.99 -20.60
N GLN A 12 -17.11 -10.98 -21.07
CA GLN A 12 -16.69 -11.86 -22.17
C GLN A 12 -16.33 -13.28 -21.69
N ALA A 13 -15.93 -13.42 -20.42
CA ALA A 13 -15.66 -14.72 -19.78
C ALA A 13 -16.95 -15.50 -19.44
N SER A 14 -18.04 -14.81 -19.07
CA SER A 14 -19.32 -15.46 -18.74
C SER A 14 -20.04 -16.05 -19.96
N GLY A 15 -19.94 -15.41 -21.13
CA GLY A 15 -20.50 -15.92 -22.38
C GLY A 15 -19.88 -17.25 -22.82
N ILE A 16 -18.56 -17.37 -22.73
CA ILE A 16 -17.83 -18.60 -23.12
C ILE A 16 -18.22 -19.78 -22.23
N GLU A 17 -18.50 -19.56 -20.95
CA GLU A 17 -18.95 -20.61 -20.04
C GLU A 17 -20.38 -21.12 -20.32
N VAL A 18 -21.31 -20.23 -20.68
CA VAL A 18 -22.69 -20.61 -21.00
C VAL A 18 -22.73 -21.44 -22.28
N TRP A 19 -21.97 -21.05 -23.30
CA TRP A 19 -21.86 -21.83 -24.54
C TRP A 19 -21.26 -23.22 -24.30
N ARG A 20 -20.25 -23.33 -23.42
CA ARG A 20 -19.63 -24.63 -23.10
C ARG A 20 -20.58 -25.57 -22.32
N ARG A 21 -21.38 -25.02 -21.40
CA ARG A 21 -22.43 -25.79 -20.69
C ARG A 21 -23.57 -26.20 -21.63
N GLY A 22 -23.98 -25.31 -22.54
CA GLY A 22 -24.98 -25.59 -23.57
C GLY A 22 -24.55 -26.67 -24.56
N LEU A 23 -23.27 -26.67 -24.96
CA LEU A 23 -22.68 -27.70 -25.81
C LEU A 23 -22.64 -29.07 -25.13
N ALA A 24 -22.31 -29.12 -23.83
CA ALA A 24 -22.28 -30.37 -23.07
C ALA A 24 -23.67 -30.97 -22.85
N SER A 25 -24.68 -30.15 -22.54
CA SER A 25 -26.07 -30.61 -22.39
C SER A 25 -26.69 -31.02 -23.73
N ALA A 26 -26.40 -30.29 -24.80
CA ALA A 26 -26.81 -30.67 -26.15
C ALA A 26 -26.17 -32.00 -26.60
N GLY A 27 -24.89 -32.21 -26.28
CA GLY A 27 -24.19 -33.46 -26.55
C GLY A 27 -24.78 -34.66 -25.80
N ALA A 28 -25.11 -34.48 -24.52
CA ALA A 28 -25.75 -35.52 -23.71
C ALA A 28 -27.16 -35.88 -24.22
N LEU A 29 -27.94 -34.89 -24.64
CA LEU A 29 -29.28 -35.11 -25.22
C LEU A 29 -29.20 -35.88 -26.56
N LEU A 30 -28.25 -35.52 -27.42
CA LEU A 30 -28.01 -36.21 -28.70
C LEU A 30 -27.63 -37.68 -28.48
N LEU A 31 -26.76 -37.96 -27.51
CA LEU A 31 -26.38 -39.31 -27.09
C LEU A 31 -27.57 -40.13 -26.62
N ALA A 32 -28.46 -39.55 -25.80
CA ALA A 32 -29.67 -40.21 -25.32
C ALA A 32 -30.66 -40.52 -26.46
N LEU A 33 -30.83 -39.61 -27.41
CA LEU A 33 -31.70 -39.81 -28.58
C LEU A 33 -31.17 -40.91 -29.51
N LEU A 34 -29.85 -40.92 -29.77
CA LEU A 34 -29.21 -41.97 -30.57
C LEU A 34 -29.32 -43.34 -29.90
N PHE A 35 -29.18 -43.41 -28.58
CA PHE A 35 -29.38 -44.64 -27.83
C PHE A 35 -30.84 -45.11 -27.87
N GLY A 36 -31.81 -44.20 -27.72
CA GLY A 36 -33.23 -44.53 -27.86
C GLY A 36 -33.59 -45.05 -29.26
N ALA A 37 -33.06 -44.43 -30.31
CA ALA A 37 -33.24 -44.89 -31.69
C ALA A 37 -32.61 -46.28 -31.92
N LEU A 38 -31.45 -46.55 -31.33
CA LEU A 38 -30.78 -47.85 -31.39
C LEU A 38 -31.61 -48.97 -30.78
N VAL A 39 -32.19 -48.72 -29.59
CA VAL A 39 -33.06 -49.67 -28.89
C VAL A 39 -34.33 -49.94 -29.70
N TYR A 40 -34.95 -48.89 -30.24
CA TYR A 40 -36.17 -49.02 -31.06
C TYR A 40 -35.95 -49.88 -32.31
N LEU A 41 -34.90 -49.59 -33.09
CA LEU A 41 -34.58 -50.34 -34.31
C LEU A 41 -34.26 -51.82 -34.02
N THR A 42 -33.67 -52.11 -32.86
CA THR A 42 -33.38 -53.48 -32.43
C THR A 42 -34.67 -54.24 -32.07
N ALA A 43 -35.63 -53.57 -31.43
CA ALA A 43 -36.92 -54.15 -31.09
C ALA A 43 -37.74 -54.47 -32.36
N GLU A 44 -37.81 -53.53 -33.30
CA GLU A 44 -38.53 -53.70 -34.58
C GLU A 44 -37.94 -54.86 -35.41
N SER A 45 -36.61 -54.95 -35.50
CA SER A 45 -35.96 -56.06 -36.22
C SER A 45 -36.23 -57.44 -35.62
N ASN A 46 -36.61 -57.55 -34.35
CA ASN A 46 -36.89 -58.83 -33.71
C ASN A 46 -38.33 -59.30 -34.03
N GLU A 47 -39.30 -58.39 -34.06
CA GLU A 47 -40.70 -58.72 -34.35
C GLU A 47 -40.88 -59.26 -35.79
N ASP A 48 -40.13 -58.68 -36.75
CA ASP A 48 -40.10 -59.15 -38.14
C ASP A 48 -39.56 -60.58 -38.27
N ARG A 49 -38.55 -60.94 -37.48
CA ARG A 49 -37.95 -62.29 -37.48
C ARG A 49 -38.92 -63.34 -36.95
N ASP A 50 -39.65 -63.03 -35.88
CA ASP A 50 -40.60 -63.96 -35.26
C ASP A 50 -41.78 -64.27 -36.19
N SER A 51 -42.31 -63.26 -36.89
CA SER A 51 -43.41 -63.46 -37.84
C SER A 51 -43.03 -64.30 -39.07
N ALA A 52 -41.76 -64.25 -39.49
CA ALA A 52 -41.24 -65.04 -40.60
C ALA A 52 -41.01 -66.51 -40.21
N ALA A 53 -40.56 -66.76 -38.97
CA ALA A 53 -40.39 -68.10 -38.42
C ALA A 53 -41.74 -68.83 -38.26
N GLN A 54 -42.80 -68.12 -37.83
CA GLN A 54 -44.12 -68.71 -37.67
C GLN A 54 -44.72 -69.18 -39.01
N ARG A 55 -44.55 -68.40 -40.09
CA ARG A 55 -45.02 -68.75 -41.45
C ARG A 55 -44.28 -69.94 -42.05
N GLU A 56 -43.00 -70.12 -41.75
CA GLU A 56 -42.26 -71.32 -42.14
C GLU A 56 -42.79 -72.57 -41.44
N ARG A 57 -43.04 -72.48 -40.14
CA ARG A 57 -43.55 -73.59 -39.34
C ARG A 57 -44.90 -74.09 -39.85
N GLN A 58 -45.80 -73.16 -40.20
CA GLN A 58 -47.11 -73.50 -40.79
C GLN A 58 -46.96 -74.30 -42.09
N SER A 59 -46.02 -73.92 -42.98
CA SER A 59 -45.74 -74.66 -44.21
C SER A 59 -45.25 -76.09 -43.95
N PHE A 60 -44.39 -76.30 -42.96
CA PHE A 60 -43.95 -77.64 -42.56
C PHE A 60 -45.09 -78.50 -42.02
N GLU A 61 -45.99 -77.92 -41.22
CA GLU A 61 -47.14 -78.64 -40.66
C GLU A 61 -48.11 -79.08 -41.76
N ILE A 62 -48.39 -78.21 -42.76
CA ILE A 62 -49.23 -78.55 -43.93
C ILE A 62 -48.64 -79.70 -44.75
N ILE A 63 -47.33 -79.66 -45.07
CA ILE A 63 -46.65 -80.73 -45.81
C ILE A 63 -46.72 -82.06 -45.05
N THR A 64 -46.52 -82.01 -43.74
CA THR A 64 -46.55 -83.21 -42.87
C THR A 64 -47.95 -83.79 -42.83
N LEU A 65 -48.97 -82.95 -42.73
CA LEU A 65 -50.37 -83.36 -42.68
C LEU A 65 -50.83 -83.97 -44.01
N ALA A 66 -50.49 -83.37 -45.15
CA ALA A 66 -50.80 -83.91 -46.47
C ALA A 66 -50.22 -85.32 -46.69
N ARG A 67 -48.95 -85.53 -46.33
CA ARG A 67 -48.31 -86.87 -46.35
C ARG A 67 -48.94 -87.84 -45.35
N GLY A 68 -49.37 -87.34 -44.19
CA GLY A 68 -50.10 -88.11 -43.19
C GLY A 68 -51.41 -88.66 -43.74
N ILE A 69 -52.18 -87.83 -44.46
CA ILE A 69 -53.44 -88.20 -45.11
C ILE A 69 -53.18 -89.28 -46.16
N GLU A 70 -52.21 -89.06 -47.05
CA GLU A 70 -51.82 -90.04 -48.08
C GLU A 70 -51.45 -91.40 -47.45
N GLY A 71 -50.64 -91.38 -46.39
CA GLY A 71 -50.26 -92.60 -45.67
C GLY A 71 -51.44 -93.32 -45.01
N SER A 72 -52.39 -92.57 -44.43
CA SER A 72 -53.60 -93.13 -43.82
C SER A 72 -54.52 -93.77 -44.88
N ILE A 73 -54.68 -93.14 -46.04
CA ILE A 73 -55.44 -93.71 -47.17
C ILE A 73 -54.78 -95.00 -47.67
N ALA A 74 -53.47 -94.98 -47.94
CA ALA A 74 -52.75 -96.15 -48.43
C ALA A 74 -52.80 -97.33 -47.44
N ARG A 75 -52.65 -97.07 -46.13
CA ARG A 75 -52.80 -98.11 -45.09
C ARG A 75 -54.24 -98.63 -45.02
N SER A 76 -55.22 -97.75 -45.18
CA SER A 76 -56.65 -98.11 -45.20
C SER A 76 -56.95 -99.05 -46.38
N GLU A 77 -56.51 -98.70 -47.59
CA GLU A 77 -56.67 -99.53 -48.79
C GLU A 77 -55.95 -100.88 -48.65
N ALA A 78 -54.70 -100.90 -48.17
CA ALA A 78 -53.95 -102.13 -47.98
C ALA A 78 -54.56 -103.04 -46.90
N ALA A 79 -55.16 -102.47 -45.85
CA ALA A 79 -55.92 -103.22 -44.86
C ALA A 79 -57.20 -103.80 -45.48
N LEU A 80 -57.91 -103.02 -46.30
CA LEU A 80 -59.10 -103.49 -46.99
C LEU A 80 -58.80 -104.60 -48.00
N GLY A 81 -57.77 -104.47 -48.82
CA GLY A 81 -57.38 -105.50 -49.78
C GLY A 81 -57.08 -106.83 -49.10
N ARG A 82 -56.35 -106.80 -47.97
CA ARG A 82 -56.12 -108.00 -47.15
C ARG A 82 -57.38 -108.52 -46.46
N PHE A 83 -58.26 -107.62 -46.01
CA PHE A 83 -59.54 -108.00 -45.41
C PHE A 83 -60.44 -108.75 -46.39
N VAL A 84 -60.48 -108.30 -47.64
CA VAL A 84 -61.28 -108.90 -48.71
C VAL A 84 -60.79 -110.31 -49.08
N ILE A 85 -59.48 -110.58 -48.95
CA ILE A 85 -58.89 -111.90 -49.24
C ILE A 85 -59.07 -112.86 -48.05
N ASN A 86 -58.80 -112.41 -46.83
CA ASN A 86 -58.68 -113.27 -45.65
C ASN A 86 -59.90 -113.26 -44.71
N SER A 87 -60.85 -112.34 -44.89
CA SER A 87 -62.02 -112.12 -44.02
C SER A 87 -61.73 -111.87 -42.53
N ASP A 88 -60.51 -111.48 -42.17
CA ASP A 88 -60.15 -111.16 -40.78
C ASP A 88 -60.82 -109.85 -40.32
N GLY A 89 -61.75 -109.94 -39.38
CA GLY A 89 -62.49 -108.79 -38.82
C GLY A 89 -61.60 -107.71 -38.20
N ASN A 90 -60.37 -108.05 -37.79
CA ASN A 90 -59.38 -107.07 -37.31
C ASN A 90 -58.94 -106.14 -38.45
N LEU A 91 -58.69 -106.68 -39.65
CA LEU A 91 -58.30 -105.90 -40.83
C LEU A 91 -59.41 -104.93 -41.27
N GLY A 92 -60.67 -105.35 -41.18
CA GLY A 92 -61.83 -104.47 -41.44
C GLY A 92 -61.93 -103.31 -40.45
N THR A 93 -61.47 -103.50 -39.21
CA THR A 93 -61.40 -102.44 -38.20
C THR A 93 -60.24 -101.47 -38.47
N ILE A 94 -59.06 -101.99 -38.86
CA ILE A 94 -57.92 -101.17 -39.27
C ILE A 94 -58.28 -100.28 -40.46
N TYR A 95 -58.91 -100.83 -41.50
CA TYR A 95 -59.43 -100.08 -42.65
C TYR A 95 -60.28 -98.87 -42.21
N ARG A 96 -61.32 -99.10 -41.39
CA ARG A 96 -62.22 -98.04 -40.93
C ARG A 96 -61.51 -96.99 -40.09
N ASN A 97 -60.56 -97.41 -39.24
CA ASN A 97 -59.85 -96.51 -38.36
C ASN A 97 -58.89 -95.60 -39.15
N GLU A 98 -58.13 -96.17 -40.08
CA GLU A 98 -57.22 -95.41 -40.96
C GLU A 98 -57.99 -94.49 -41.92
N TRP A 99 -59.14 -94.94 -42.43
CA TRP A 99 -60.02 -94.09 -43.25
C TRP A 99 -60.52 -92.88 -42.44
N ARG A 100 -61.09 -93.11 -41.25
CA ARG A 100 -61.54 -92.02 -40.36
C ARG A 100 -60.38 -91.13 -39.92
N ALA A 101 -59.17 -91.66 -39.77
CA ALA A 101 -57.99 -90.87 -39.46
C ALA A 101 -57.65 -89.91 -40.61
N ALA A 102 -57.67 -90.39 -41.85
CA ALA A 102 -57.51 -89.55 -43.05
C ALA A 102 -58.56 -88.42 -43.09
N GLY A 103 -59.84 -88.73 -42.84
CA GLY A 103 -60.90 -87.71 -42.78
C GLY A 103 -60.64 -86.62 -41.74
N ARG A 104 -60.28 -87.00 -40.50
CA ARG A 104 -59.92 -86.01 -39.45
C ARG A 104 -58.71 -85.15 -39.83
N GLN A 105 -57.73 -85.73 -40.52
CA GLN A 105 -56.55 -85.02 -40.98
C GLN A 105 -56.89 -84.05 -42.12
N ILE A 106 -57.82 -84.40 -43.02
CA ILE A 106 -58.35 -83.49 -44.05
C ILE A 106 -59.10 -82.31 -43.41
N ASP A 107 -59.95 -82.56 -42.39
CA ASP A 107 -60.63 -81.48 -41.65
C ASP A 107 -59.63 -80.54 -40.97
N GLN A 108 -58.53 -81.08 -40.45
CA GLN A 108 -57.46 -80.28 -39.85
C GLN A 108 -56.74 -79.45 -40.91
N LEU A 109 -56.47 -80.03 -42.09
CA LEU A 109 -55.82 -79.34 -43.20
C LEU A 109 -56.69 -78.16 -43.67
N ASP A 110 -57.99 -78.35 -43.86
CA ASP A 110 -58.95 -77.29 -44.20
C ASP A 110 -58.91 -76.13 -43.20
N ARG A 111 -58.95 -76.44 -41.89
CA ARG A 111 -58.88 -75.41 -40.84
C ARG A 111 -57.58 -74.62 -40.87
N MET A 112 -56.45 -75.27 -41.20
CA MET A 112 -55.13 -74.62 -41.23
C MET A 112 -54.96 -73.68 -42.43
N VAL A 113 -55.65 -73.95 -43.54
CA VAL A 113 -55.51 -73.15 -44.78
C VAL A 113 -56.63 -72.14 -44.99
N ARG A 114 -57.70 -72.18 -44.18
CA ARG A 114 -58.92 -71.35 -44.34
C ARG A 114 -58.68 -69.85 -44.55
N TYR A 115 -57.64 -69.30 -43.93
CA TYR A 115 -57.35 -67.86 -43.96
C TYR A 115 -56.34 -67.46 -45.05
N ASP A 116 -55.78 -68.42 -45.78
CA ASP A 116 -54.89 -68.17 -46.92
C ASP A 116 -55.63 -68.55 -48.21
N ALA A 117 -56.02 -67.54 -48.99
CA ALA A 117 -56.84 -67.72 -50.18
C ALA A 117 -56.18 -68.67 -51.21
N ALA A 118 -54.85 -68.63 -51.35
CA ALA A 118 -54.12 -69.47 -52.29
C ALA A 118 -54.02 -70.92 -51.80
N GLN A 119 -53.87 -71.14 -50.50
CA GLN A 119 -53.82 -72.49 -49.92
C GLN A 119 -55.22 -73.12 -49.82
N SER A 120 -56.25 -72.31 -49.53
CA SER A 120 -57.64 -72.76 -49.51
C SER A 120 -58.10 -73.26 -50.89
N GLU A 121 -57.69 -72.61 -51.98
CA GLU A 121 -57.99 -73.06 -53.35
C GLU A 121 -57.36 -74.42 -53.67
N LEU A 122 -56.17 -74.72 -53.12
CA LEU A 122 -55.50 -76.01 -53.33
C LEU A 122 -56.18 -77.16 -52.56
N VAL A 123 -56.75 -76.88 -51.39
CA VAL A 123 -57.48 -77.85 -50.57
C VAL A 123 -58.94 -77.98 -51.00
N ASP A 124 -59.46 -77.04 -51.78
CA ASP A 124 -60.81 -77.09 -52.31
C ASP A 124 -61.07 -78.37 -53.11
N GLY A 125 -62.25 -78.95 -52.92
CA GLY A 125 -62.67 -80.24 -53.50
C GLY A 125 -61.98 -81.49 -52.93
N LEU A 126 -60.97 -81.37 -52.05
CA LEU A 126 -60.29 -82.52 -51.45
C LEU A 126 -61.24 -83.38 -50.61
N GLN A 127 -62.08 -82.73 -49.80
CA GLN A 127 -63.11 -83.40 -48.99
C GLN A 127 -64.10 -84.16 -49.87
N THR A 128 -64.56 -83.54 -50.97
CA THR A 128 -65.48 -84.15 -51.92
C THR A 128 -64.86 -85.38 -52.60
N LEU A 129 -63.58 -85.30 -52.99
CA LEU A 129 -62.85 -86.44 -53.55
C LEU A 129 -62.70 -87.58 -52.53
N TYR A 130 -62.38 -87.27 -51.28
CA TYR A 130 -62.29 -88.25 -50.20
C TYR A 130 -63.64 -88.94 -49.94
N GLU A 131 -64.74 -88.19 -49.83
CA GLU A 131 -66.08 -88.76 -49.62
C GLU A 131 -66.54 -89.62 -50.78
N THR A 132 -66.31 -89.14 -52.02
CA THR A 132 -66.65 -89.87 -53.25
C THR A 132 -65.87 -91.18 -53.34
N TYR A 133 -64.56 -91.13 -53.10
CA TYR A 133 -63.72 -92.33 -53.11
C TYR A 133 -64.09 -93.31 -51.99
N GLY A 134 -64.46 -92.80 -50.81
CA GLY A 134 -64.99 -93.60 -49.72
C GLY A 134 -66.29 -94.33 -50.09
N ALA A 135 -67.17 -93.68 -50.84
CA ALA A 135 -68.40 -94.28 -51.34
C ALA A 135 -68.11 -95.40 -52.37
N GLU A 136 -67.08 -95.25 -53.21
CA GLU A 136 -66.63 -96.27 -54.18
C GLU A 136 -66.02 -97.50 -53.51
N ILE A 137 -65.23 -97.32 -52.45
CA ILE A 137 -64.47 -98.40 -51.83
C ILE A 137 -65.23 -99.14 -50.72
N SER A 138 -66.17 -98.46 -50.05
CA SER A 138 -66.97 -99.03 -48.94
C SER A 138 -67.82 -100.28 -49.28
N PRO A 139 -68.37 -100.48 -50.50
CA PRO A 139 -69.07 -101.70 -50.87
C PRO A 139 -68.19 -102.93 -50.72
N ALA A 140 -66.90 -102.87 -51.11
CA ALA A 140 -65.99 -103.99 -50.96
C ALA A 140 -65.88 -104.45 -49.49
N ALA A 141 -65.78 -103.51 -48.56
CA ALA A 141 -65.76 -103.81 -47.12
C ALA A 141 -67.08 -104.43 -46.61
N ARG A 142 -68.23 -103.94 -47.10
CA ARG A 142 -69.55 -104.49 -46.75
C ARG A 142 -69.70 -105.93 -47.23
N TYR A 143 -69.33 -106.22 -48.48
CA TYR A 143 -69.42 -107.56 -49.06
C TYR A 143 -68.46 -108.55 -48.39
N ALA A 144 -67.24 -108.12 -48.05
CA ALA A 144 -66.29 -108.95 -47.27
C ALA A 144 -66.83 -109.29 -45.88
N THR A 145 -67.52 -108.36 -45.22
CA THR A 145 -68.17 -108.61 -43.92
C THR A 145 -69.32 -109.62 -44.03
N SER A 146 -70.02 -109.64 -45.16
CA SER A 146 -71.10 -110.59 -45.45
C SER A 146 -70.62 -111.96 -45.97
N GLY A 147 -69.31 -112.23 -45.98
CA GLY A 147 -68.74 -113.50 -46.47
C GLY A 147 -68.69 -113.66 -47.99
N ARG A 148 -68.92 -112.58 -48.75
CA ARG A 148 -68.93 -112.56 -50.23
C ARG A 148 -67.59 -112.08 -50.79
N ASN A 149 -66.54 -112.85 -50.55
CA ASN A 149 -65.15 -112.42 -50.78
C ASN A 149 -64.79 -112.23 -52.26
N LEU A 150 -65.32 -113.04 -53.17
CA LEU A 150 -65.04 -112.93 -54.61
C LEU A 150 -65.62 -111.63 -55.19
N GLU A 151 -66.86 -111.30 -54.82
CA GLU A 151 -67.48 -110.04 -55.23
C GLU A 151 -66.82 -108.84 -54.55
N ALA A 152 -66.43 -108.98 -53.28
CA ALA A 152 -65.66 -107.96 -52.57
C ALA A 152 -64.29 -107.69 -53.23
N LEU A 153 -63.62 -108.72 -53.75
CA LEU A 153 -62.33 -108.60 -54.44
C LEU A 153 -62.47 -107.89 -55.79
N SER A 154 -63.51 -108.22 -56.55
CA SER A 154 -63.82 -107.52 -57.80
C SER A 154 -64.12 -106.04 -57.54
N LEU A 155 -64.93 -105.73 -56.53
CA LEU A 155 -65.27 -104.36 -56.16
C LEU A 155 -64.04 -103.59 -55.65
N HIS A 156 -63.21 -104.21 -54.82
CA HIS A 156 -61.96 -103.59 -54.34
C HIS A 156 -61.00 -103.27 -55.49
N ASN A 157 -60.81 -104.19 -56.44
CA ASN A 157 -59.94 -103.95 -57.60
C ASN A 157 -60.48 -102.83 -58.49
N SER A 158 -61.80 -102.76 -58.68
CA SER A 158 -62.43 -101.68 -59.46
C SER A 158 -62.32 -100.32 -58.78
N ALA A 159 -62.46 -100.27 -57.45
CA ALA A 159 -62.34 -99.04 -56.68
C ALA A 159 -60.89 -98.58 -56.54
N SER A 160 -59.94 -99.49 -56.24
CA SER A 160 -58.52 -99.15 -56.11
C SER A 160 -57.89 -98.66 -57.43
N GLY A 161 -58.47 -99.05 -58.56
CA GLY A 161 -58.11 -98.53 -59.89
C GLY A 161 -58.90 -97.31 -60.34
N SER A 162 -59.73 -96.71 -59.47
CA SER A 162 -60.64 -95.63 -59.88
C SER A 162 -59.93 -94.32 -60.17
N ALA A 163 -60.48 -93.55 -61.10
CA ALA A 163 -60.00 -92.21 -61.41
C ALA A 163 -60.10 -91.27 -60.19
N THR A 164 -61.07 -91.50 -59.30
CA THR A 164 -61.33 -90.73 -58.09
C THR A 164 -60.22 -90.92 -57.05
N GLY A 165 -59.80 -92.15 -56.75
CA GLY A 165 -58.69 -92.42 -55.85
C GLY A 165 -57.37 -91.85 -56.36
N ALA A 166 -57.10 -92.01 -57.66
CA ALA A 166 -55.93 -91.41 -58.29
C ALA A 166 -55.97 -89.87 -58.29
N ALA A 167 -57.16 -89.25 -58.44
CA ALA A 167 -57.33 -87.80 -58.34
C ALA A 167 -57.10 -87.28 -56.92
N LEU A 168 -57.56 -88.02 -55.90
CA LEU A 168 -57.34 -87.69 -54.48
C LEU A 168 -55.85 -87.67 -54.13
N ILE A 169 -55.10 -88.72 -54.50
CA ILE A 169 -53.65 -88.80 -54.25
C ILE A 169 -52.92 -87.69 -55.01
N ARG A 170 -53.23 -87.47 -56.30
CA ARG A 170 -52.63 -86.37 -57.09
C ARG A 170 -52.91 -84.99 -56.48
N ARG A 171 -54.09 -84.77 -55.91
CA ARG A 171 -54.44 -83.51 -55.24
C ARG A 171 -53.60 -83.29 -53.97
N LEU A 172 -53.45 -84.33 -53.15
CA LEU A 172 -52.58 -84.30 -51.96
C LEU A 172 -51.10 -84.06 -52.33
N GLU A 173 -50.62 -84.70 -53.40
CA GLU A 173 -49.27 -84.49 -53.91
C GLU A 173 -49.09 -83.04 -54.43
N THR A 174 -50.10 -82.50 -55.12
CA THR A 174 -50.11 -81.10 -55.58
C THR A 174 -50.03 -80.13 -54.40
N ILE A 175 -50.82 -80.36 -53.35
CA ILE A 175 -50.79 -79.56 -52.11
C ILE A 175 -49.39 -79.63 -51.47
N ALA A 176 -48.83 -80.84 -51.30
CA ALA A 176 -47.53 -81.03 -50.66
C ALA A 176 -46.37 -80.41 -51.47
N ASN A 177 -46.44 -80.46 -52.81
CA ASN A 177 -45.41 -79.91 -53.69
C ASN A 177 -45.49 -78.38 -53.82
N ALA A 178 -46.72 -77.83 -53.88
CA ALA A 178 -46.92 -76.39 -53.82
C ALA A 178 -46.37 -75.81 -52.52
N GLU A 179 -46.68 -76.45 -51.39
CA GLU A 179 -46.21 -75.99 -50.08
C GLU A 179 -44.69 -76.17 -49.90
N ARG A 180 -44.10 -77.25 -50.44
CA ARG A 180 -42.63 -77.43 -50.43
C ARG A 180 -41.91 -76.33 -51.23
N THR A 181 -42.47 -75.91 -52.35
CA THR A 181 -41.91 -74.82 -53.17
C THR A 181 -41.99 -73.49 -52.43
N LEU A 182 -43.13 -73.22 -51.79
CA LEU A 182 -43.35 -72.02 -50.98
C LEU A 182 -42.40 -71.97 -49.78
N LEU A 183 -42.23 -73.09 -49.08
CA LEU A 183 -41.30 -73.25 -47.97
C LEU A 183 -39.84 -72.97 -48.40
N GLY A 184 -39.42 -73.47 -49.57
CA GLY A 184 -38.09 -73.20 -50.11
C GLY A 184 -37.84 -71.70 -50.34
N ARG A 185 -38.82 -70.98 -50.92
CA ARG A 185 -38.74 -69.52 -51.11
C ARG A 185 -38.73 -68.76 -49.79
N ARG A 186 -39.62 -69.12 -48.85
CA ARG A 186 -39.69 -68.53 -47.50
C ARG A 186 -38.38 -68.74 -46.74
N SER A 187 -37.76 -69.92 -46.88
CA SER A 187 -36.51 -70.24 -46.21
C SER A 187 -35.30 -69.51 -46.77
N ALA A 188 -35.17 -69.44 -48.09
CA ALA A 188 -34.13 -68.63 -48.71
C ALA A 188 -34.26 -67.14 -48.33
N ALA A 189 -35.48 -66.59 -48.33
CA ALA A 189 -35.73 -65.20 -47.96
C ALA A 189 -35.40 -64.89 -46.48
N ARG A 190 -35.74 -65.79 -45.56
CA ARG A 190 -35.43 -65.63 -44.12
C ARG A 190 -33.93 -65.71 -43.85
N VAL A 191 -33.20 -66.62 -44.51
CA VAL A 191 -31.74 -66.72 -44.37
C VAL A 191 -31.07 -65.43 -44.86
N ALA A 192 -31.45 -64.94 -46.04
CA ALA A 192 -30.94 -63.68 -46.58
C ALA A 192 -31.30 -62.46 -45.69
N ALA A 193 -32.50 -62.42 -45.12
CA ALA A 193 -32.89 -61.40 -44.16
C ALA A 193 -32.13 -61.53 -42.82
N GLY A 194 -31.87 -62.76 -42.39
CA GLY A 194 -31.10 -63.09 -41.18
C GLY A 194 -29.67 -62.58 -41.26
N GLU A 195 -28.99 -62.79 -42.38
CA GLU A 195 -27.62 -62.28 -42.62
C GLU A 195 -27.56 -60.76 -42.60
N ARG A 196 -28.51 -60.06 -43.26
CA ARG A 196 -28.60 -58.59 -43.25
C ARG A 196 -28.85 -58.05 -41.85
N ALA A 197 -29.78 -58.67 -41.12
CA ALA A 197 -30.11 -58.26 -39.77
C ALA A 197 -28.98 -58.62 -38.77
N ALA A 198 -28.15 -59.62 -39.04
CA ALA A 198 -26.94 -59.90 -38.27
C ALA A 198 -25.89 -58.79 -38.45
N LEU A 199 -25.61 -58.38 -39.70
CA LEU A 199 -24.71 -57.25 -39.99
C LEU A 199 -25.19 -55.95 -39.33
N LEU A 200 -26.49 -55.64 -39.45
CA LEU A 200 -27.09 -54.50 -38.76
C LEU A 200 -26.93 -54.62 -37.25
N GLY A 201 -27.23 -55.77 -36.66
CA GLY A 201 -27.05 -56.00 -35.22
C GLY A 201 -25.60 -55.79 -34.76
N THR A 202 -24.61 -56.25 -35.53
CA THR A 202 -23.19 -56.01 -35.21
C THR A 202 -22.83 -54.51 -35.29
N LEU A 203 -23.24 -53.82 -36.36
CA LEU A 203 -23.03 -52.38 -36.50
C LEU A 203 -23.68 -51.58 -35.36
N MET A 204 -24.90 -51.97 -34.98
CA MET A 204 -25.63 -51.37 -33.86
C MET A 204 -24.93 -51.61 -32.52
N THR A 205 -24.39 -52.82 -32.29
CA THR A 205 -23.61 -53.12 -31.09
C THR A 205 -22.35 -52.24 -30.99
N ILE A 206 -21.62 -52.08 -32.10
CA ILE A 206 -20.43 -51.22 -32.17
C ILE A 206 -20.81 -49.76 -31.93
N ALA A 207 -21.89 -49.27 -32.56
CA ALA A 207 -22.40 -47.92 -32.34
C ALA A 207 -22.78 -47.69 -30.86
N GLY A 208 -23.43 -48.66 -30.21
CA GLY A 208 -23.74 -48.60 -28.78
C GLY A 208 -22.51 -48.50 -27.89
N ILE A 209 -21.46 -49.28 -28.17
CA ILE A 209 -20.18 -49.21 -27.43
C ILE A 209 -19.53 -47.84 -27.61
N ILE A 210 -19.48 -47.30 -28.84
CA ILE A 210 -18.91 -45.98 -29.14
C ILE A 210 -19.67 -44.88 -28.38
N LEU A 211 -21.01 -44.91 -28.40
CA LEU A 211 -21.85 -43.96 -27.67
C LEU A 211 -21.62 -44.06 -26.16
N GLY A 212 -21.53 -45.27 -25.60
CA GLY A 212 -21.24 -45.48 -24.18
C GLY A 212 -19.88 -44.90 -23.77
N LEU A 213 -18.83 -45.15 -24.57
CA LEU A 213 -17.51 -44.59 -24.33
C LEU A 213 -17.51 -43.05 -24.42
N ALA A 214 -18.20 -42.48 -25.41
CA ALA A 214 -18.33 -41.03 -25.55
C ALA A 214 -19.03 -40.41 -24.32
N ALA A 215 -20.07 -41.06 -23.79
CA ALA A 215 -20.76 -40.61 -22.58
C ALA A 215 -19.85 -40.65 -21.34
N ILE A 216 -19.04 -41.71 -21.18
CA ILE A 216 -18.07 -41.83 -20.08
C ILE A 216 -17.00 -40.72 -20.17
N ILE A 217 -16.45 -40.47 -21.37
CA ILE A 217 -15.46 -39.42 -21.58
C ILE A 217 -16.05 -38.04 -21.26
N LEU A 218 -17.28 -37.77 -21.70
CA LEU A 218 -17.97 -36.52 -21.42
C LEU A 218 -18.21 -36.35 -19.92
N ALA A 219 -18.66 -37.39 -19.23
CA ALA A 219 -18.86 -37.38 -17.78
C ALA A 219 -17.54 -37.16 -17.01
N TYR A 220 -16.45 -37.79 -17.44
CA TYR A 220 -15.14 -37.56 -16.85
C TYR A 220 -14.67 -36.12 -17.03
N ALA A 221 -14.84 -35.55 -18.24
CA ALA A 221 -14.45 -34.18 -18.54
C ALA A 221 -15.26 -33.14 -17.73
N THR A 222 -16.56 -33.36 -17.54
CA THR A 222 -17.40 -32.47 -16.73
C THR A 222 -17.05 -32.53 -15.24
N ILE A 223 -16.82 -33.72 -14.69
CA ILE A 223 -16.39 -33.90 -13.28
C ILE A 223 -15.02 -33.24 -13.06
N ARG A 224 -14.08 -33.42 -13.97
CA ARG A 224 -12.74 -32.81 -13.88
C ARG A 224 -12.84 -31.28 -13.88
N ALA A 225 -13.60 -30.71 -14.82
CA ALA A 225 -13.79 -29.26 -14.91
C ALA A 225 -14.45 -28.68 -13.66
N PHE A 226 -15.38 -29.40 -13.03
CA PHE A 226 -16.00 -28.98 -11.77
C PHE A 226 -15.00 -28.99 -10.60
N ARG A 227 -14.16 -30.03 -10.52
CA ARG A 227 -13.13 -30.16 -9.48
C ARG A 227 -12.06 -29.07 -9.55
N GLU A 228 -11.58 -28.75 -10.76
CA GLU A 228 -10.58 -27.69 -10.97
C GLU A 228 -11.11 -26.31 -10.55
N ARG A 229 -12.40 -26.03 -10.76
CA ARG A 229 -13.03 -24.77 -10.31
C ARG A 229 -13.13 -24.66 -8.80
N HIS A 230 -13.63 -25.69 -8.12
CA HIS A 230 -13.73 -25.67 -6.65
C HIS A 230 -12.37 -25.50 -5.97
N GLN A 231 -11.30 -26.09 -6.51
CA GLN A 231 -9.95 -25.90 -5.97
C GLN A 231 -9.39 -24.50 -6.22
N ALA A 232 -9.78 -23.84 -7.32
CA ALA A 232 -9.39 -22.47 -7.58
C ALA A 232 -10.09 -21.51 -6.61
N ASP A 233 -11.40 -21.68 -6.41
CA ASP A 233 -12.20 -20.85 -5.50
C ASP A 233 -11.69 -20.98 -4.06
N GLN A 234 -11.44 -22.21 -3.57
CA GLN A 234 -10.88 -22.43 -2.23
C GLN A 234 -9.53 -21.75 -2.00
N ARG A 235 -8.64 -21.75 -3.00
CA ARG A 235 -7.34 -21.07 -2.87
C ARG A 235 -7.48 -19.57 -2.78
N VAL A 236 -8.47 -18.98 -3.46
CA VAL A 236 -8.74 -17.55 -3.38
C VAL A 236 -9.24 -17.20 -1.99
N ASP A 237 -10.21 -17.95 -1.47
CA ASP A 237 -10.74 -17.76 -0.10
C ASP A 237 -9.61 -17.90 0.95
N ASP A 238 -8.79 -18.96 0.87
CA ASP A 238 -7.67 -19.18 1.79
C ASP A 238 -6.62 -18.04 1.73
N LEU A 239 -6.39 -17.45 0.55
CA LEU A 239 -5.49 -16.32 0.35
C LEU A 239 -6.08 -15.03 0.92
N GLU A 240 -7.38 -14.78 0.72
CA GLU A 240 -8.07 -13.62 1.29
C GLU A 240 -8.06 -13.67 2.81
N ASP A 241 -8.34 -14.83 3.41
CA ASP A 241 -8.26 -15.04 4.87
C ASP A 241 -6.83 -14.83 5.40
N ALA A 242 -5.82 -15.36 4.69
CA ALA A 242 -4.42 -15.18 5.07
C ALA A 242 -3.95 -13.72 4.97
N VAL A 243 -4.37 -12.99 3.94
CA VAL A 243 -4.08 -11.56 3.77
C VAL A 243 -4.78 -10.76 4.87
N ALA A 244 -6.05 -11.02 5.14
CA ALA A 244 -6.79 -10.35 6.22
C ALA A 244 -6.12 -10.56 7.58
N ALA A 245 -5.72 -11.79 7.91
CA ALA A 245 -5.01 -12.11 9.14
C ALA A 245 -3.66 -11.38 9.25
N ARG A 246 -2.87 -11.36 8.18
CA ARG A 246 -1.58 -10.65 8.15
C ARG A 246 -1.73 -9.13 8.23
N THR A 247 -2.76 -8.58 7.62
CA THR A 247 -3.02 -7.14 7.65
C THR A 247 -3.41 -6.70 9.07
N ALA A 248 -4.26 -7.47 9.75
CA ALA A 248 -4.62 -7.22 11.15
C ALA A 248 -3.41 -7.34 12.09
N GLU A 249 -2.53 -8.33 11.88
CA GLU A 249 -1.28 -8.47 12.65
C GLU A 249 -0.34 -7.28 12.42
N LEU A 250 -0.17 -6.84 11.17
CA LEU A 250 0.65 -5.66 10.84
C LEU A 250 0.10 -4.38 11.46
N GLU A 251 -1.22 -4.18 11.46
CA GLU A 251 -1.86 -3.04 12.11
C GLU A 251 -1.67 -3.07 13.63
N ALA A 252 -1.80 -4.24 14.26
CA ALA A 252 -1.52 -4.42 15.69
C ALA A 252 -0.06 -4.11 16.03
N VAL A 253 0.90 -4.59 15.23
CA VAL A 253 2.33 -4.30 15.42
C VAL A 253 2.63 -2.82 15.18
N ASN A 254 2.03 -2.21 14.15
CA ASN A 254 2.25 -0.80 13.83
C ASN A 254 1.71 0.12 14.93
N THR A 255 0.53 -0.18 15.47
CA THR A 255 -0.04 0.57 16.60
C THR A 255 0.79 0.41 17.86
N GLN A 256 1.31 -0.79 18.14
CA GLN A 256 2.22 -1.01 19.26
C GLN A 256 3.53 -0.22 19.11
N LEU A 257 4.17 -0.26 17.93
CA LEU A 257 5.39 0.50 17.66
C LEU A 257 5.18 2.02 17.79
N ARG A 258 4.03 2.53 17.35
CA ARG A 258 3.68 3.95 17.53
C ARG A 258 3.53 4.32 18.99
N ALA A 259 2.88 3.48 19.79
CA ALA A 259 2.74 3.72 21.22
C ALA A 259 4.11 3.72 21.94
N GLU A 260 4.97 2.75 21.61
CA GLU A 260 6.32 2.65 22.16
C GLU A 260 7.20 3.85 21.75
N ALA A 261 7.06 4.33 20.50
CA ALA A 261 7.76 5.53 20.04
C ALA A 261 7.34 6.79 20.81
N ILE A 262 6.04 6.97 21.05
CA ILE A 262 5.50 8.10 21.84
C ILE A 262 6.01 8.03 23.29
N GLU A 263 5.98 6.85 23.90
CA GLU A 263 6.45 6.66 25.27
C GLU A 263 7.95 6.93 25.40
N ARG A 264 8.74 6.44 24.42
CA ARG A 264 10.18 6.72 24.35
C ARG A 264 10.46 8.21 24.19
N GLU A 265 9.76 8.89 23.29
CA GLU A 265 9.94 10.33 23.07
C GLU A 265 9.61 11.13 24.34
N ALA A 266 8.52 10.76 25.04
CA ALA A 266 8.16 11.37 26.32
C ALA A 266 9.22 11.13 27.40
N ALA A 267 9.78 9.92 27.48
CA ALA A 267 10.86 9.58 28.41
C ALA A 267 12.15 10.36 28.10
N GLU A 268 12.54 10.47 26.82
CA GLU A 268 13.70 11.25 26.41
C GLU A 268 13.53 12.75 26.73
N GLN A 269 12.33 13.31 26.51
CA GLN A 269 12.03 14.69 26.89
C GLN A 269 12.10 14.91 28.41
N GLN A 270 11.56 13.98 29.21
CA GLN A 270 11.68 14.02 30.67
C GLN A 270 13.13 13.97 31.12
N LEU A 271 13.94 13.10 30.51
CA LEU A 271 15.35 12.94 30.87
C LEU A 271 16.15 14.21 30.56
N ARG A 272 15.91 14.84 29.40
CA ARG A 272 16.47 16.16 29.07
C ARG A 272 16.03 17.25 30.06
N GLN A 273 14.78 17.22 30.51
CA GLN A 273 14.26 18.19 31.48
C GLN A 273 14.91 18.00 32.88
N VAL A 274 15.13 16.76 33.31
CA VAL A 274 15.82 16.44 34.57
C VAL A 274 17.28 16.87 34.51
N GLN A 275 17.99 16.55 33.42
CA GLN A 275 19.38 16.99 33.21
C GLN A 275 19.49 18.52 33.17
N LYS A 276 18.51 19.21 32.57
CA LYS A 276 18.43 20.67 32.59
C LYS A 276 18.26 21.22 34.01
N LEU A 277 17.37 20.62 34.81
CA LEU A 277 17.17 21.02 36.21
C LEU A 277 18.42 20.77 37.07
N GLU A 278 19.13 19.66 36.83
CA GLU A 278 20.38 19.33 37.52
C GLU A 278 21.52 20.30 37.16
N ALA A 279 21.68 20.60 35.87
CA ALA A 279 22.64 21.60 35.39
C ALA A 279 22.32 23.00 35.95
N VAL A 280 21.05 23.41 35.96
CA VAL A 280 20.59 24.66 36.59
C VAL A 280 20.92 24.67 38.09
N GLY A 281 20.75 23.55 38.79
CA GLY A 281 21.08 23.40 40.20
C GLY A 281 22.57 23.61 40.50
N GLN A 282 23.48 23.02 39.72
CA GLN A 282 24.92 23.21 39.86
C GLN A 282 25.37 24.64 39.47
N LEU A 283 24.78 25.20 38.40
CA LEU A 283 25.05 26.57 37.94
C LEU A 283 24.61 27.64 38.96
N THR A 284 23.50 27.44 39.66
CA THR A 284 22.95 28.42 40.61
C THR A 284 23.93 28.72 41.77
N GLY A 285 24.69 27.73 42.23
CA GLY A 285 25.66 27.89 43.32
C GLY A 285 26.90 28.71 42.91
N GLY A 286 27.51 28.39 41.77
CA GLY A 286 28.70 29.09 41.26
C GLY A 286 28.39 30.51 40.79
N ILE A 287 27.24 30.68 40.14
CA ILE A 287 26.83 31.98 39.58
C ILE A 287 26.39 32.96 40.67
N ALA A 288 25.67 32.50 41.70
CA ALA A 288 25.31 33.36 42.82
C ALA A 288 26.56 33.88 43.55
N HIS A 289 27.57 33.04 43.70
CA HIS A 289 28.86 33.43 44.27
C HIS A 289 29.57 34.50 43.42
N ASP A 290 29.67 34.29 42.11
CA ASP A 290 30.34 35.25 41.23
C ASP A 290 29.58 36.57 41.09
N PHE A 291 28.24 36.51 41.05
CA PHE A 291 27.40 37.70 41.05
C PHE A 291 27.56 38.49 42.36
N ASN A 292 27.56 37.81 43.51
CA ASN A 292 27.79 38.44 44.81
C ASN A 292 29.20 39.05 44.92
N ASN A 293 30.22 38.42 44.32
CA ASN A 293 31.57 38.98 44.28
C ASN A 293 31.64 40.25 43.42
N MET A 294 30.98 40.27 42.27
CA MET A 294 30.87 41.48 41.44
C MET A 294 30.10 42.59 42.17
N LEU A 295 29.01 42.24 42.88
CA LEU A 295 28.25 43.18 43.69
C LEU A 295 29.08 43.78 44.83
N ALA A 296 29.94 42.97 45.46
CA ALA A 296 30.85 43.43 46.50
C ALA A 296 31.88 44.44 45.97
N VAL A 297 32.41 44.23 44.75
CA VAL A 297 33.30 45.20 44.09
C VAL A 297 32.59 46.50 43.76
N VAL A 298 31.34 46.43 43.26
CA VAL A 298 30.51 47.61 42.97
C VAL A 298 30.25 48.42 44.24
N ILE A 299 29.74 47.76 45.29
CA ILE A 299 29.38 48.42 46.55
C ILE A 299 30.63 48.97 47.26
N GLY A 300 31.71 48.19 47.28
CA GLY A 300 32.97 48.58 47.91
C GLY A 300 33.64 49.76 47.21
N GLY A 301 33.67 49.74 45.87
CA GLY A 301 34.17 50.86 45.06
C GLY A 301 33.36 52.14 45.28
N LEU A 302 32.03 52.06 45.26
CA LEU A 302 31.17 53.22 45.49
C LEU A 302 31.27 53.78 46.92
N ASP A 303 31.39 52.95 47.97
CA ASP A 303 31.56 53.43 49.36
C ASP A 303 32.92 54.15 49.54
N LEU A 304 33.98 53.61 48.95
CA LEU A 304 35.32 54.23 48.99
C LEU A 304 35.36 55.53 48.19
N ALA A 305 34.76 55.55 46.99
CA ALA A 305 34.63 56.76 46.19
C ALA A 305 33.88 57.86 46.94
N LYS A 306 32.72 57.54 47.54
CA LYS A 306 31.92 58.50 48.30
C LYS A 306 32.67 59.13 49.47
N ARG A 307 33.53 58.36 50.14
CA ARG A 307 34.38 58.87 51.25
C ARG A 307 35.54 59.74 50.76
N LYS A 308 36.01 59.55 49.53
CA LYS A 308 37.18 60.24 48.96
C LYS A 308 36.85 61.41 48.04
N ILE A 309 35.61 61.51 47.54
CA ILE A 309 35.19 62.50 46.52
C ILE A 309 35.48 63.97 46.90
N GLY A 310 35.50 64.31 48.19
CA GLY A 310 35.84 65.65 48.69
C GLY A 310 37.29 65.83 49.18
N ARG A 311 38.09 64.76 49.22
CA ARG A 311 39.46 64.76 49.79
C ARG A 311 40.54 64.43 48.77
N ASN A 312 40.28 63.46 47.89
CA ASN A 312 41.19 63.00 46.86
C ASN A 312 40.38 62.58 45.61
N PRO A 313 40.02 63.53 44.73
CA PRO A 313 39.15 63.28 43.58
C PRO A 313 39.69 62.20 42.64
N ALA A 314 41.01 62.19 42.36
CA ALA A 314 41.61 61.20 41.47
C ALA A 314 41.50 59.76 42.01
N GLU A 315 41.58 59.59 43.32
CA GLU A 315 41.43 58.28 43.95
C GLU A 315 39.96 57.88 44.10
N ALA A 316 39.05 58.86 44.19
CA ALA A 316 37.62 58.61 44.11
C ALA A 316 37.21 58.12 42.72
N ASP A 317 37.72 58.74 41.65
CA ASP A 317 37.49 58.34 40.26
C ASP A 317 37.96 56.90 40.01
N SER A 318 39.16 56.53 40.47
CA SER A 318 39.65 55.15 40.37
C SER A 318 38.72 54.13 41.06
N HIS A 319 38.09 54.49 42.19
CA HIS A 319 37.12 53.63 42.85
C HIS A 319 35.76 53.57 42.13
N ILE A 320 35.36 54.64 41.45
CA ILE A 320 34.19 54.67 40.56
C ILE A 320 34.43 53.78 39.34
N ASP A 321 35.60 53.86 38.71
CA ASP A 321 35.97 53.03 37.56
C ASP A 321 35.95 51.54 37.91
N ASN A 322 36.51 51.16 39.06
CA ASN A 322 36.46 49.78 39.56
C ASN A 322 35.01 49.31 39.81
N ALA A 323 34.14 50.18 40.32
CA ALA A 323 32.73 49.86 40.52
C ALA A 323 31.98 49.70 39.19
N LEU A 324 32.27 50.56 38.20
CA LEU A 324 31.71 50.46 36.84
C LEU A 324 32.16 49.16 36.15
N GLU A 325 33.42 48.77 36.29
CA GLU A 325 33.92 47.51 35.76
C GLU A 325 33.21 46.31 36.41
N GLY A 326 33.03 46.33 37.74
CA GLY A 326 32.26 45.31 38.47
C GLY A 326 30.82 45.20 37.98
N ALA A 327 30.15 46.33 37.74
CA ALA A 327 28.77 46.37 37.24
C ALA A 327 28.66 45.83 35.80
N ASN A 328 29.61 46.18 34.93
CA ASN A 328 29.68 45.69 33.55
C ASN A 328 29.89 44.16 33.50
N ARG A 329 30.76 43.64 34.37
CA ARG A 329 30.97 42.18 34.50
C ARG A 329 29.70 41.48 35.00
N ALA A 330 28.99 42.05 35.97
CA ALA A 330 27.72 41.50 36.45
C ALA A 330 26.65 41.44 35.35
N ALA A 331 26.56 42.49 34.53
CA ALA A 331 25.66 42.55 33.37
C ALA A 331 26.02 41.55 32.26
N ALA A 332 27.32 41.28 32.05
CA ALA A 332 27.77 40.24 31.12
C ALA A 332 27.39 38.84 31.61
N LEU A 333 27.53 38.57 32.92
CA LEU A 333 27.12 37.30 33.53
C LEU A 333 25.61 37.06 33.41
N THR A 334 24.79 38.08 33.64
CA THR A 334 23.32 37.97 33.49
C THR A 334 22.90 37.71 32.04
N ARG A 335 23.57 38.34 31.07
CA ARG A 335 23.33 38.09 29.64
C ARG A 335 23.66 36.64 29.26
N ARG A 336 24.77 36.08 29.73
CA ARG A 336 25.18 34.68 29.49
C ARG A 336 24.20 33.68 30.12
N LEU A 337 23.75 33.94 31.35
CA LEU A 337 22.70 33.16 32.03
C LEU A 337 21.40 33.12 31.24
N LEU A 338 20.96 34.29 30.76
CA LEU A 338 19.73 34.42 29.98
C LEU A 338 19.84 33.75 28.61
N ALA A 339 21.02 33.77 27.99
CA ALA A 339 21.30 33.02 26.76
C ALA A 339 21.27 31.50 27.00
N PHE A 340 21.84 31.00 28.10
CA PHE A 340 21.80 29.58 28.48
C PHE A 340 20.38 29.10 28.85
N ALA A 341 19.57 29.95 29.47
CA ALA A 341 18.19 29.63 29.82
C ALA A 341 17.25 29.58 28.60
N ARG A 342 17.63 30.21 27.49
CA ARG A 342 16.88 30.23 26.23
C ARG A 342 17.30 29.06 25.35
N ALA A 343 16.34 28.22 24.99
CA ALA A 343 16.38 27.60 23.67
C ALA A 343 15.99 28.71 22.69
N GLU A 344 16.96 29.40 22.08
CA GLU A 344 16.64 30.26 20.94
C GLU A 344 16.18 29.37 19.79
N PRO A 345 15.05 29.69 19.12
CA PRO A 345 14.69 29.02 17.88
C PRO A 345 15.83 29.22 16.87
N PHE A 346 16.35 28.13 16.32
CA PHE A 346 17.32 28.18 15.22
C PHE A 346 16.64 28.85 14.01
N LEU A 347 17.08 30.06 13.65
CA LEU A 347 16.53 30.86 12.54
C LEU A 347 17.57 30.97 11.42
N PRO A 348 17.78 29.90 10.63
CA PRO A 348 18.80 29.91 9.60
C PRO A 348 18.38 30.76 8.39
N GLU A 349 19.34 31.49 7.83
CA GLU A 349 19.22 32.27 6.59
C GLU A 349 20.46 32.13 5.71
N GLY A 350 20.31 32.44 4.41
CA GLY A 350 21.41 32.44 3.46
C GLY A 350 22.38 33.58 3.77
N THR A 351 23.59 33.25 4.21
CA THR A 351 24.55 34.21 4.77
C THR A 351 25.86 34.22 3.97
N ASP A 352 26.36 35.42 3.66
CA ASP A 352 27.76 35.63 3.27
C ASP A 352 28.61 35.74 4.54
N ALA A 353 29.23 34.62 4.92
CA ALA A 353 30.04 34.56 6.14
C ALA A 353 31.29 35.44 6.07
N ALA A 354 31.86 35.67 4.88
CA ALA A 354 33.05 36.49 4.73
C ALA A 354 32.74 37.97 4.96
N ALA A 355 31.68 38.49 4.33
CA ALA A 355 31.22 39.85 4.58
C ALA A 355 30.80 40.06 6.05
N ARG A 356 30.17 39.06 6.66
CA ARG A 356 29.76 39.13 8.07
C ARG A 356 30.97 39.20 9.01
N ILE A 357 31.96 38.32 8.85
CA ILE A 357 33.16 38.31 9.69
C ILE A 357 33.98 39.58 9.50
N ASP A 358 34.07 40.09 8.27
CA ASP A 358 34.74 41.37 7.99
C ASP A 358 34.09 42.53 8.75
N SER A 359 32.75 42.57 8.81
CA SER A 359 32.01 43.58 9.58
C SER A 359 32.27 43.53 11.10
N MET A 360 32.78 42.40 11.61
CA MET A 360 33.06 42.21 13.03
C MET A 360 34.49 42.57 13.45
N VAL A 361 35.39 42.87 12.51
CA VAL A 361 36.83 43.10 12.79
C VAL A 361 37.05 44.08 13.92
N ASP A 362 36.36 45.21 13.91
CA ASP A 362 36.51 46.26 14.92
C ASP A 362 36.03 45.80 16.30
N LEU A 363 34.95 45.02 16.36
CA LEU A 363 34.43 44.44 17.60
C LEU A 363 35.41 43.39 18.15
N ILE A 364 35.94 42.53 17.29
CA ILE A 364 36.92 41.50 17.65
C ILE A 364 38.19 42.16 18.22
N ARG A 365 38.74 43.16 17.53
CA ARG A 365 39.92 43.92 17.99
C ARG A 365 39.71 44.54 19.37
N ARG A 366 38.54 45.17 19.61
CA ARG A 366 38.20 45.74 20.93
C ARG A 366 38.05 44.67 22.01
N SER A 367 37.55 43.48 21.67
CA SER A 367 37.31 42.40 22.63
C SER A 367 38.60 41.69 23.04
N ILE A 368 39.54 41.52 22.10
CA ILE A 368 40.77 40.77 22.35
C ILE A 368 41.96 41.63 22.82
N GLY A 369 41.90 42.94 22.58
CA GLY A 369 42.90 43.92 23.02
C GLY A 369 43.91 44.30 21.94
N GLU A 370 44.54 45.47 22.10
CA GLU A 370 45.41 46.09 21.07
C GLU A 370 46.75 45.37 20.84
N GLN A 371 47.10 44.39 21.69
CA GLN A 371 48.37 43.65 21.62
C GLN A 371 48.30 42.38 20.76
N ILE A 372 47.14 42.08 20.15
CA ILE A 372 46.96 40.98 19.21
C ILE A 372 46.69 41.55 17.82
N THR A 373 47.50 41.13 16.84
CA THR A 373 47.29 41.50 15.44
C THR A 373 46.21 40.61 14.84
N VAL A 374 45.13 41.20 14.35
CA VAL A 374 44.03 40.49 13.67
C VAL A 374 44.15 40.66 12.17
N SER A 375 44.24 39.54 11.46
CA SER A 375 44.23 39.47 10.00
C SER A 375 43.04 38.64 9.50
N ILE A 376 42.42 39.08 8.40
CA ILE A 376 41.41 38.31 7.68
C ILE A 376 41.95 38.02 6.29
N ASP A 377 41.90 36.75 5.93
CA ASP A 377 42.27 36.24 4.64
C ASP A 377 41.06 35.49 4.04
N ALA A 378 40.24 36.18 3.25
CA ALA A 378 39.06 35.62 2.61
C ALA A 378 39.30 35.40 1.11
N GLU A 379 38.96 34.21 0.60
CA GLU A 379 39.06 33.90 -0.82
C GLU A 379 37.97 34.64 -1.62
N PRO A 380 38.27 35.19 -2.81
CA PRO A 380 37.24 35.79 -3.65
C PRO A 380 36.19 34.75 -4.09
N GLY A 381 34.91 35.06 -3.89
CA GLY A 381 33.81 34.18 -4.32
C GLY A 381 33.52 33.01 -3.38
N THR A 382 33.67 33.21 -2.07
CA THR A 382 33.24 32.25 -1.04
C THR A 382 31.77 31.91 -1.18
N TRP A 383 31.44 30.63 -0.99
CA TRP A 383 30.08 30.13 -1.10
C TRP A 383 29.18 30.65 0.04
N PRO A 384 27.90 30.98 -0.24
CA PRO A 384 26.94 31.22 0.83
C PRO A 384 26.69 29.97 1.65
N VAL A 385 26.25 30.17 2.89
CA VAL A 385 25.92 29.10 3.83
C VAL A 385 24.54 29.34 4.46
N TRP A 386 23.83 28.25 4.81
CA TRP A 386 22.50 28.32 5.42
C TRP A 386 22.60 28.14 6.94
N ILE A 387 22.72 29.25 7.66
CA ILE A 387 23.07 29.26 9.10
C ILE A 387 22.32 30.37 9.84
N ASP A 388 22.27 30.28 11.16
CA ASP A 388 21.88 31.42 12.00
C ASP A 388 23.07 32.41 12.10
N PRO A 389 22.94 33.65 11.62
CA PRO A 389 24.03 34.63 11.64
C PRO A 389 24.48 35.00 13.05
N HIS A 390 23.58 35.06 14.03
CA HIS A 390 23.97 35.40 15.40
C HIS A 390 24.79 34.28 16.05
N GLN A 391 24.49 33.02 15.71
CA GLN A 391 25.29 31.88 16.17
C GLN A 391 26.68 31.87 15.52
N LEU A 392 26.80 32.30 14.25
CA LEU A 392 28.10 32.51 13.62
C LEU A 392 28.92 33.59 14.34
N GLU A 393 28.33 34.77 14.57
CA GLU A 393 29.00 35.87 15.26
C GLU A 393 29.49 35.46 16.65
N ASN A 394 28.64 34.78 17.42
CA ASN A 394 28.99 34.27 18.74
C ASN A 394 30.12 33.23 18.67
N SER A 395 30.09 32.34 17.68
CA SER A 395 31.13 31.33 17.48
C SER A 395 32.49 31.97 17.16
N VAL A 396 32.51 32.94 16.24
CA VAL A 396 33.71 33.71 15.87
C VAL A 396 34.28 34.46 17.07
N LEU A 397 33.44 35.13 17.85
CA LEU A 397 33.87 35.86 19.04
C LEU A 397 34.42 34.91 20.12
N ASN A 398 33.78 33.76 20.33
CA ASN A 398 34.25 32.75 21.28
C ASN A 398 35.62 32.18 20.88
N LEU A 399 35.84 31.92 19.59
CA LEU A 399 37.14 31.50 19.07
C LEU A 399 38.21 32.59 19.28
N ALA A 400 37.88 33.85 18.99
CA ALA A 400 38.81 34.96 19.19
C ALA A 400 39.21 35.16 20.66
N VAL A 401 38.27 35.02 21.59
CA VAL A 401 38.53 35.10 23.04
C VAL A 401 39.37 33.90 23.52
N ASN A 402 39.08 32.70 23.02
CA ASN A 402 39.87 31.51 23.35
C ASN A 402 41.31 31.65 22.84
N ALA A 403 41.49 32.15 21.62
CA ALA A 403 42.79 32.46 21.03
C ALA A 403 43.57 33.49 21.85
N ARG A 404 42.94 34.61 22.26
CA ARG A 404 43.57 35.61 23.15
C ARG A 404 44.10 34.97 24.42
N ASP A 405 43.27 34.18 25.07
CA ASP A 405 43.62 33.56 26.35
C ASP A 405 44.77 32.54 26.16
N ALA A 406 44.81 31.82 25.04
CA ALA A 406 45.92 30.92 24.67
C ALA A 406 47.23 31.67 24.36
N MET A 407 47.13 32.91 23.90
CA MET A 407 48.24 33.82 23.59
C MET A 407 48.68 34.70 24.79
N GLU A 408 48.03 34.56 25.96
CA GLU A 408 48.24 35.44 27.11
C GLU A 408 48.08 36.94 26.78
N GLY A 409 47.21 37.26 25.80
CA GLY A 409 46.91 38.63 25.39
C GLY A 409 47.85 39.27 24.37
N ARG A 410 48.83 38.55 23.82
CA ARG A 410 49.77 39.07 22.79
C ARG A 410 50.06 38.05 21.69
N GLY A 411 49.95 38.43 20.42
CA GLY A 411 50.22 37.49 19.32
C GLY A 411 49.54 37.86 18.01
N GLU A 412 49.26 36.83 17.21
CA GLU A 412 48.60 36.95 15.91
C GLU A 412 47.38 36.02 15.85
N LEU A 413 46.26 36.57 15.37
CA LEU A 413 45.01 35.87 15.14
C LEU A 413 44.60 36.04 13.69
N THR A 414 44.50 34.94 12.96
CA THR A 414 44.17 34.92 11.54
C THR A 414 42.83 34.22 11.31
N PHE A 415 41.94 34.86 10.56
CA PHE A 415 40.71 34.26 10.05
C PHE A 415 40.89 33.92 8.57
N ALA A 416 40.93 32.64 8.21
CA ALA A 416 40.99 32.18 6.84
C ALA A 416 39.63 31.63 6.39
N ILE A 417 39.09 32.15 5.29
CA ILE A 417 37.78 31.74 4.77
C ILE A 417 37.96 31.24 3.33
N ARG A 418 37.64 29.96 3.10
CA ARG A 418 37.94 29.23 1.86
C ARG A 418 36.80 28.31 1.46
N ASN A 419 36.67 28.05 0.17
CA ASN A 419 35.81 26.96 -0.31
C ASN A 419 36.59 25.64 -0.21
N ALA A 420 35.97 24.60 0.35
CA ALA A 420 36.59 23.29 0.56
C ALA A 420 35.66 22.17 0.06
N THR A 421 36.24 21.17 -0.60
CA THR A 421 35.54 19.93 -0.94
C THR A 421 36.08 18.83 -0.03
N LEU A 422 35.22 18.24 0.79
CA LEU A 422 35.58 17.19 1.74
C LEU A 422 35.30 15.81 1.15
N GLU A 423 36.24 14.89 1.31
CA GLU A 423 36.07 13.46 1.09
C GLU A 423 35.64 12.76 2.39
N ALA A 424 35.23 11.49 2.28
CA ALA A 424 34.75 10.72 3.42
C ALA A 424 35.89 10.47 4.43
N GLY A 425 35.74 10.99 5.65
CA GLY A 425 36.71 10.83 6.73
C GLY A 425 37.74 11.96 6.88
N ASP A 426 37.64 13.03 6.07
CA ASP A 426 38.53 14.18 6.18
C ASP A 426 38.34 14.96 7.50
N VAL A 427 37.10 15.03 7.99
CA VAL A 427 36.74 15.76 9.22
C VAL A 427 35.71 14.97 10.00
N GLY A 428 36.16 14.14 10.95
CA GLY A 428 35.27 13.36 11.82
C GLY A 428 34.22 12.55 11.04
N GLU A 429 32.95 12.67 11.45
CA GLU A 429 31.79 12.00 10.80
C GLU A 429 31.07 12.89 9.78
N VAL A 430 31.69 13.99 9.31
CA VAL A 430 31.08 14.89 8.31
C VAL A 430 30.95 14.17 6.96
N ALA A 431 29.81 14.33 6.30
CA ALA A 431 29.56 13.74 5.00
C ALA A 431 30.46 14.36 3.91
N PRO A 432 30.87 13.60 2.88
CA PRO A 432 31.60 14.15 1.75
C PRO A 432 30.74 15.16 0.98
N GLY A 433 31.31 16.28 0.56
CA GLY A 433 30.56 17.35 -0.10
C GLY A 433 31.30 18.69 -0.23
N GLU A 434 30.56 19.72 -0.65
CA GLU A 434 31.04 21.10 -0.79
C GLU A 434 30.72 21.91 0.47
N TYR A 435 31.77 22.45 1.09
CA TYR A 435 31.71 23.19 2.34
C TYR A 435 32.44 24.53 2.22
N LEU A 436 31.95 25.55 2.93
CA LEU A 436 32.72 26.73 3.27
C LEU A 436 33.52 26.43 4.54
N GLN A 437 34.84 26.59 4.49
CA GLN A 437 35.74 26.50 5.62
C GLN A 437 35.97 27.89 6.22
N ILE A 438 35.79 28.02 7.53
CA ILE A 438 36.18 29.19 8.32
C ILE A 438 37.20 28.70 9.37
N ALA A 439 38.47 28.98 9.13
CA ALA A 439 39.58 28.61 10.01
C ALA A 439 40.03 29.81 10.85
N VAL A 440 40.13 29.62 12.17
CA VAL A 440 40.64 30.60 13.12
C VAL A 440 41.94 30.08 13.69
N THR A 441 43.05 30.76 13.38
CA THR A 441 44.41 30.36 13.75
C THR A 441 45.02 31.34 14.73
N ASP A 442 45.50 30.83 15.87
CA ASP A 442 46.31 31.57 16.82
C ASP A 442 47.72 30.98 16.94
N ASN A 443 48.68 31.80 17.38
CA ASN A 443 50.06 31.38 17.68
C ASN A 443 50.33 31.23 19.18
N GLY A 444 49.31 30.84 19.96
CA GLY A 444 49.37 30.67 21.40
C GLY A 444 50.01 29.37 21.87
N CYS A 445 49.67 28.94 23.08
CA CYS A 445 50.29 27.79 23.74
C CYS A 445 49.94 26.42 23.12
N GLY A 446 48.92 26.33 22.27
CA GLY A 446 48.45 25.08 21.68
C GLY A 446 47.87 24.07 22.70
N MET A 447 47.43 22.92 22.20
CA MET A 447 46.81 21.84 22.98
C MET A 447 47.55 20.51 22.74
N SER A 448 47.52 19.62 23.74
CA SER A 448 47.98 18.23 23.60
C SER A 448 46.87 17.36 23.00
N GLU A 449 47.23 16.19 22.47
CA GLU A 449 46.29 15.23 21.89
C GLU A 449 45.18 14.83 22.88
N ASP A 450 45.55 14.53 24.15
CA ASP A 450 44.59 14.25 25.23
C ASP A 450 43.57 15.37 25.46
N ILE A 451 43.96 16.65 25.26
CA ILE A 451 43.06 17.79 25.43
C ILE A 451 42.13 17.88 24.22
N ILE A 452 42.65 17.68 23.00
CA ILE A 452 41.87 17.77 21.76
C ILE A 452 40.72 16.77 21.77
N GLU A 453 40.94 15.55 22.26
CA GLU A 453 39.89 14.52 22.38
C GLU A 453 38.70 14.95 23.25
N HIS A 454 38.94 15.76 24.29
CA HIS A 454 37.93 16.15 25.27
C HIS A 454 37.47 17.61 25.14
N VAL A 455 38.05 18.39 24.23
CA VAL A 455 37.86 19.85 24.18
C VAL A 455 36.42 20.27 23.79
N PHE A 456 35.67 19.36 23.15
CA PHE A 456 34.27 19.57 22.78
C PHE A 456 33.30 19.09 23.87
N GLU A 457 33.77 18.45 24.94
CA GLU A 457 32.93 18.05 26.05
C GLU A 457 32.39 19.29 26.79
N PRO A 458 31.08 19.33 27.12
CA PRO A 458 30.53 20.42 27.90
C PRO A 458 31.27 20.59 29.24
N PHE A 459 31.61 21.83 29.58
CA PHE A 459 32.31 22.24 30.82
C PHE A 459 33.78 21.83 30.92
N PHE A 460 34.34 21.18 29.91
CA PHE A 460 35.77 20.86 29.89
C PHE A 460 36.61 22.15 29.71
N THR A 461 37.53 22.41 30.62
CA THR A 461 38.43 23.58 30.57
C THR A 461 39.76 23.28 31.25
N THR A 462 40.85 23.70 30.61
CA THR A 462 42.21 23.67 31.18
C THR A 462 42.55 24.93 31.97
N LYS A 463 41.66 25.94 31.95
CA LYS A 463 41.83 27.21 32.67
C LYS A 463 41.45 27.07 34.16
N PRO A 464 42.08 27.84 35.08
CA PRO A 464 41.73 27.84 36.49
C PRO A 464 40.26 28.17 36.74
N VAL A 465 39.72 27.65 37.84
CA VAL A 465 38.32 27.88 38.28
C VAL A 465 37.98 29.37 38.27
N GLY A 466 36.91 29.75 37.56
CA GLY A 466 36.44 31.14 37.42
C GLY A 466 36.96 31.92 36.21
N ARG A 467 37.94 31.39 35.44
CA ARG A 467 38.43 32.02 34.19
C ARG A 467 37.99 31.32 32.90
N GLY A 468 37.56 30.06 32.97
CA GLY A 468 37.03 29.31 31.84
C GLY A 468 35.71 28.64 32.18
N THR A 469 34.71 28.78 31.32
CA THR A 469 33.39 28.13 31.48
C THR A 469 33.35 26.73 30.88
N GLY A 470 34.30 26.37 30.01
CA GLY A 470 34.32 25.12 29.26
C GLY A 470 33.14 24.96 28.28
N LEU A 471 32.42 26.05 27.99
CA LEU A 471 31.23 26.03 27.12
C LEU A 471 31.49 26.56 25.71
N GLY A 472 32.61 27.26 25.48
CA GLY A 472 32.87 27.92 24.20
C GLY A 472 32.96 26.94 23.02
N LEU A 473 33.85 25.96 23.10
CA LEU A 473 34.08 25.02 22.01
C LEU A 473 32.96 23.99 21.85
N SER A 474 32.30 23.59 22.94
CA SER A 474 31.11 22.73 22.87
C SER A 474 29.91 23.42 22.21
N GLN A 475 29.73 24.73 22.41
CA GLN A 475 28.72 25.52 21.70
C GLN A 475 29.03 25.66 20.20
N ILE A 476 30.29 25.89 19.85
CA ILE A 476 30.74 25.99 18.45
C ILE A 476 30.53 24.66 17.72
N PHE A 477 30.85 23.53 18.37
CA PHE A 477 30.56 22.20 17.85
C PHE A 477 29.06 21.98 17.63
N GLY A 478 28.22 22.34 18.61
CA GLY A 478 26.77 22.26 18.48
C GLY A 478 26.21 23.11 17.34
N PHE A 479 26.72 24.34 17.16
CA PHE A 479 26.35 25.22 16.05
C PHE A 479 26.70 24.61 14.68
N ALA A 480 27.92 24.08 14.53
CA ALA A 480 28.35 23.44 13.29
C ALA A 480 27.47 22.23 12.94
N GLN A 481 27.18 21.36 13.93
CA GLN A 481 26.36 20.17 13.71
C GLN A 481 24.89 20.52 13.42
N GLN A 482 24.32 21.51 14.09
CA GLN A 482 22.96 22.02 13.80
C GLN A 482 22.84 22.62 12.39
N SER A 483 23.94 23.18 11.89
CA SER A 483 24.04 23.72 10.54
C SER A 483 24.34 22.65 9.48
N GLY A 484 24.37 21.35 9.84
CA GLY A 484 24.71 20.26 8.93
C GLY A 484 26.19 20.18 8.56
N GLY A 485 27.05 20.83 9.35
CA GLY A 485 28.49 20.93 9.16
C GLY A 485 29.28 20.20 10.25
N GLY A 486 30.56 20.56 10.39
CA GLY A 486 31.43 20.01 11.42
C GLY A 486 32.58 20.93 11.82
N VAL A 487 33.39 20.47 12.79
CA VAL A 487 34.53 21.21 13.33
C VAL A 487 35.77 20.34 13.27
N GLY A 488 36.86 20.90 12.74
CA GLY A 488 38.21 20.33 12.81
C GLY A 488 39.10 21.15 13.74
N ILE A 489 40.04 20.50 14.42
CA ILE A 489 41.07 21.16 15.23
C ILE A 489 42.42 20.62 14.83
N ASP A 490 43.34 21.52 14.49
CA ASP A 490 44.76 21.25 14.36
C ASP A 490 45.48 22.09 15.43
N SER A 491 46.15 21.43 16.38
CA SER A 491 46.86 22.13 17.45
C SER A 491 48.11 21.38 17.82
N THR A 492 49.19 22.12 18.08
CA THR A 492 50.45 21.56 18.56
C THR A 492 50.94 22.39 19.73
N VAL A 493 51.28 21.74 20.84
CA VAL A 493 51.81 22.39 22.05
C VAL A 493 53.00 23.29 21.68
N GLY A 494 52.88 24.57 22.04
CA GLY A 494 53.88 25.62 21.82
C GLY A 494 53.91 26.22 20.41
N ARG A 495 53.02 25.81 19.49
CA ARG A 495 52.94 26.35 18.12
C ARG A 495 51.62 27.06 17.79
N GLY A 496 50.60 26.90 18.63
CA GLY A 496 49.29 27.51 18.45
C GLY A 496 48.20 26.50 18.07
N THR A 497 47.02 27.03 17.75
CA THR A 497 45.82 26.25 17.43
C THR A 497 45.14 26.82 16.19
N THR A 498 44.64 25.93 15.33
CA THR A 498 43.70 26.25 14.27
C THR A 498 42.40 25.48 14.49
N VAL A 499 41.30 26.21 14.61
CA VAL A 499 39.95 25.63 14.67
C VAL A 499 39.23 25.94 13.36
N SER A 500 38.80 24.90 12.63
CA SER A 500 38.12 25.01 11.34
C SER A 500 36.66 24.63 11.46
N LEU A 501 35.77 25.55 11.11
CA LEU A 501 34.34 25.31 10.91
C LEU A 501 34.09 24.94 9.45
N TYR A 502 33.39 23.83 9.19
CA TYR A 502 32.98 23.41 7.86
C TYR A 502 31.46 23.53 7.77
N LEU A 503 30.97 24.44 6.94
CA LEU A 503 29.54 24.73 6.79
C LEU A 503 29.08 24.38 5.37
N PRO A 504 28.00 23.61 5.20
CA PRO A 504 27.58 23.15 3.87
C PRO A 504 27.21 24.34 2.98
N ARG A 505 27.62 24.26 1.71
CA ARG A 505 27.27 25.25 0.70
C ARG A 505 25.76 25.38 0.55
N PHE A 506 25.28 26.62 0.49
CA PHE A 506 23.92 26.98 0.12
C PHE A 506 23.85 27.36 -1.37
N GLU A 507 22.89 26.79 -2.11
CA GLU A 507 22.73 27.00 -3.56
C GLU A 507 21.65 28.04 -3.93
N GLY A 508 21.10 28.78 -2.96
CA GLY A 508 20.08 29.82 -3.20
C GLY A 508 20.65 31.25 -3.31
N ASP A 509 19.86 32.17 -3.89
CA ASP A 509 20.18 33.59 -3.93
C ASP A 509 20.20 34.18 -2.51
N ILE A 510 21.31 34.83 -2.14
CA ILE A 510 21.37 35.71 -0.98
C ILE A 510 20.56 36.95 -1.34
N ASP A 511 19.43 37.20 -0.67
CA ASP A 511 18.66 38.45 -0.86
C ASP A 511 19.53 39.61 -0.34
N THR A 512 20.36 40.14 -1.24
CA THR A 512 21.21 41.31 -1.02
C THR A 512 20.36 42.57 -1.03
N LYS A 513 19.35 42.63 -0.15
CA LYS A 513 18.78 43.90 0.24
C LYS A 513 19.77 44.56 1.19
N PRO A 514 20.30 45.75 0.85
CA PRO A 514 21.02 46.54 1.82
C PRO A 514 20.00 47.00 2.86
N ARG A 515 19.92 46.32 4.00
CA ARG A 515 19.41 46.94 5.22
C ARG A 515 20.47 47.94 5.65
N GLY A 516 20.28 49.16 5.19
CA GLY A 516 21.21 50.26 5.36
C GLY A 516 21.54 50.49 6.82
N MET A 517 22.83 50.42 7.13
CA MET A 517 23.50 51.35 8.02
C MET A 517 24.92 51.48 7.48
N ALA A 518 25.08 52.43 6.57
CA ALA A 518 26.40 52.91 6.19
C ALA A 518 27.04 53.52 7.45
N GLN A 519 28.02 52.82 8.03
CA GLN A 519 29.02 53.46 8.88
C GLN A 519 29.82 54.41 7.98
N SER A 520 29.38 55.66 7.93
CA SER A 520 30.24 56.76 7.53
C SER A 520 30.89 57.31 8.79
N GLY A 521 32.17 56.97 8.98
CA GLY A 521 33.03 57.72 9.87
C GLY A 521 33.05 59.18 9.45
N GLN A 522 32.35 60.02 10.20
CA GLN A 522 32.61 61.44 10.26
C GLN A 522 32.64 61.87 11.72
N THR A 523 33.86 62.04 12.22
CA THR A 523 34.18 62.97 13.28
C THR A 523 33.68 64.36 12.88
N HIS A 524 32.52 64.76 13.42
CA HIS A 524 32.15 66.17 13.51
C HIS A 524 31.51 66.41 14.87
N GLY A 525 32.31 66.96 15.80
CA GLY A 525 31.75 67.71 16.89
C GLY A 525 30.97 68.90 16.32
N GLN A 526 29.66 68.89 16.52
CA GLN A 526 28.83 70.10 16.53
C GLN A 526 27.71 69.93 17.57
N SER A 527 27.89 70.61 18.70
CA SER A 527 26.88 71.16 19.62
C SER A 527 25.48 70.52 19.56
N MET A 528 25.16 69.69 20.57
CA MET A 528 23.78 69.32 20.87
C MET A 528 22.91 70.58 20.98
N LYS A 529 21.83 70.62 20.20
CA LYS A 529 20.68 71.46 20.56
C LYS A 529 19.98 70.74 21.71
N SER A 530 19.75 71.46 22.81
CA SER A 530 18.96 70.97 23.94
C SER A 530 17.57 70.53 23.45
N ALA A 531 17.27 69.24 23.57
CA ALA A 531 15.96 68.64 23.27
C ALA A 531 15.18 68.43 24.57
N THR A 532 13.86 68.44 24.50
CA THR A 532 12.98 68.17 25.64
C THR A 532 12.47 66.73 25.58
N ILE A 533 12.94 65.88 26.48
CA ILE A 533 12.71 64.43 26.45
C ILE A 533 11.69 64.07 27.54
N LEU A 534 10.63 63.33 27.17
CA LEU A 534 9.71 62.71 28.13
C LEU A 534 10.20 61.30 28.48
N VAL A 535 10.49 61.06 29.76
CA VAL A 535 10.94 59.76 30.30
C VAL A 535 9.80 59.08 31.05
N VAL A 536 9.43 57.88 30.64
CA VAL A 536 8.41 57.04 31.28
C VAL A 536 9.07 55.78 31.79
N GLU A 537 9.15 55.66 33.11
CA GLU A 537 9.84 54.56 33.81
C GLU A 537 9.13 54.37 35.15
N ASP A 538 8.75 53.15 35.53
CA ASP A 538 8.03 52.90 36.78
C ASP A 538 8.97 52.93 38.00
N ASP A 539 10.17 52.35 37.89
CA ASP A 539 11.17 52.35 38.96
C ASP A 539 11.73 53.77 39.21
N GLN A 540 11.47 54.30 40.41
CA GLN A 540 11.90 55.64 40.78
C GLN A 540 13.42 55.85 40.74
N ARG A 541 14.23 54.82 41.01
CA ARG A 541 15.69 54.91 41.02
C ARG A 541 16.24 54.93 39.60
N VAL A 542 15.73 54.06 38.73
CA VAL A 542 16.09 54.02 37.30
C VAL A 542 15.66 55.31 36.61
N ARG A 543 14.45 55.80 36.92
CA ARG A 543 13.93 57.07 36.40
C ARG A 543 14.84 58.24 36.77
N ARG A 544 15.22 58.34 38.05
CA ARG A 544 16.14 59.39 38.55
C ARG A 544 17.53 59.32 37.90
N ALA A 545 18.08 58.11 37.73
CA ALA A 545 19.39 57.94 37.09
C ALA A 545 19.35 58.33 35.61
N THR A 546 18.28 57.95 34.91
CA THR A 546 18.07 58.30 33.50
C THR A 546 17.87 59.80 33.31
N VAL A 547 17.04 60.44 34.16
CA VAL A 547 16.86 61.90 34.18
C VAL A 547 18.19 62.61 34.39
N ALA A 548 18.96 62.23 35.41
CA ALA A 548 20.26 62.85 35.70
C ALA A 548 21.25 62.68 34.54
N GLY A 549 21.27 61.52 33.87
CA GLY A 549 22.11 61.29 32.71
C GLY A 549 21.74 62.15 31.51
N LEU A 550 20.45 62.33 31.24
CA LEU A 550 19.95 63.19 30.15
C LEU A 550 20.18 64.69 30.45
N GLU A 551 20.05 65.12 31.70
CA GLU A 551 20.35 66.49 32.12
C GLU A 551 21.85 66.82 31.99
N GLU A 552 22.73 65.88 32.34
CA GLU A 552 24.19 66.01 32.15
C GLU A 552 24.57 66.13 30.67
N LEU A 553 23.83 65.45 29.79
CA LEU A 553 23.94 65.58 28.35
C LEU A 553 23.36 66.91 27.80
N GLY A 554 22.76 67.76 28.65
CA GLY A 554 22.26 69.09 28.26
C GLY A 554 20.82 69.10 27.70
N HIS A 555 20.06 68.02 27.87
CA HIS A 555 18.65 67.94 27.52
C HIS A 555 17.76 68.47 28.66
N ARG A 556 16.55 68.95 28.31
CA ARG A 556 15.49 69.17 29.31
C ARG A 556 14.72 67.87 29.47
N VAL A 557 14.43 67.47 30.70
CA VAL A 557 13.76 66.21 30.95
C VAL A 557 12.45 66.44 31.70
N VAL A 558 11.38 65.83 31.20
CA VAL A 558 10.13 65.65 31.94
C VAL A 558 9.99 64.17 32.20
N SER A 559 9.62 63.78 33.42
CA SER A 559 9.54 62.36 33.77
C SER A 559 8.23 62.01 34.48
N CYS A 560 7.67 60.84 34.19
CA CYS A 560 6.51 60.30 34.86
C CYS A 560 6.67 58.79 35.12
N ALA A 561 5.79 58.23 35.96
CA ALA A 561 5.91 56.85 36.45
C ALA A 561 5.05 55.84 35.70
N ASN A 562 4.11 56.28 34.86
CA ASN A 562 3.20 55.40 34.14
C ASN A 562 2.79 56.04 32.80
N GLY A 563 2.28 55.20 31.89
CA GLY A 563 1.88 55.65 30.55
C GLY A 563 0.70 56.61 30.54
N GLN A 564 -0.25 56.53 31.49
CA GLN A 564 -1.43 57.41 31.48
C GLN A 564 -1.01 58.85 31.76
N THR A 565 -0.14 59.05 32.75
CA THR A 565 0.45 60.36 33.06
C THR A 565 1.27 60.88 31.88
N ALA A 566 1.93 59.99 31.13
CA ALA A 566 2.69 60.38 29.93
C ALA A 566 1.77 60.96 28.84
N LEU A 567 0.61 60.35 28.60
CA LEU A 567 -0.40 60.85 27.66
C LEU A 567 -0.99 62.19 28.09
N ASP A 568 -1.26 62.36 29.38
CA ASP A 568 -1.76 63.63 29.93
C ASP A 568 -0.72 64.75 29.74
N ILE A 569 0.56 64.47 30.03
CA ILE A 569 1.68 65.40 29.82
C ILE A 569 1.83 65.78 28.34
N LEU A 570 1.78 64.79 27.42
CA LEU A 570 1.88 65.04 25.97
C LEU A 570 0.70 65.89 25.44
N SER A 571 -0.48 65.77 26.07
CA SER A 571 -1.66 66.57 25.72
C SER A 571 -1.54 68.04 26.17
N GLU A 572 -0.85 68.30 27.29
CA GLU A 572 -0.66 69.64 27.85
C GLU A 572 0.60 70.35 27.31
N ARG A 573 1.59 69.58 26.82
CA ARG A 573 2.90 70.09 26.44
C ARG A 573 3.29 69.72 25.02
N ALA A 574 3.24 70.71 24.13
CA ALA A 574 3.67 70.58 22.74
C ALA A 574 5.20 70.73 22.54
N ASP A 575 5.97 71.00 23.59
CA ASP A 575 7.42 71.22 23.53
C ASP A 575 8.26 69.93 23.69
N ILE A 576 7.63 68.75 23.70
CA ILE A 576 8.31 67.46 23.85
C ILE A 576 8.80 66.97 22.49
N ASP A 577 10.11 66.72 22.40
CA ASP A 577 10.78 66.35 21.16
C ASP A 577 11.08 64.85 21.03
N LEU A 578 11.07 64.10 22.13
CA LEU A 578 11.41 62.67 22.15
C LEU A 578 10.70 61.97 23.33
N LEU A 579 10.19 60.76 23.10
CA LEU A 579 9.69 59.87 24.15
C LEU A 579 10.69 58.74 24.41
N LEU A 580 11.11 58.60 25.66
CA LEU A 580 11.89 57.46 26.16
C LEU A 580 11.00 56.67 27.13
N THR A 581 10.63 55.44 26.80
CA THR A 581 9.68 54.63 27.61
C THR A 581 10.22 53.25 27.94
N ASP A 582 10.02 52.79 29.17
CA ASP A 582 10.21 51.37 29.51
C ASP A 582 9.16 50.52 28.77
N VAL A 583 9.52 49.27 28.49
CA VAL A 583 8.63 48.32 27.80
C VAL A 583 7.65 47.68 28.77
N VAL A 584 8.11 47.31 29.96
CA VAL A 584 7.28 46.66 30.98
C VAL A 584 6.94 47.68 32.04
N MET A 585 5.69 48.14 32.03
CA MET A 585 5.18 49.07 33.04
C MET A 585 3.81 48.59 33.53
N PRO A 586 3.44 48.83 34.80
CA PRO A 586 2.11 48.53 35.32
C PRO A 586 1.01 49.29 34.56
N GLU A 587 -0.17 48.68 34.43
CA GLU A 587 -1.40 49.24 33.83
C GLU A 587 -1.36 49.47 32.31
N MET A 588 -0.25 49.93 31.75
CA MET A 588 -0.04 50.16 30.32
C MET A 588 1.41 49.88 29.95
N THR A 589 1.62 49.02 28.96
CA THR A 589 2.96 48.68 28.45
C THR A 589 3.53 49.76 27.55
N GLY A 590 4.85 49.77 27.36
CA GLY A 590 5.52 50.69 26.44
C GLY A 590 4.96 50.66 25.01
N PRO A 591 4.77 49.48 24.38
CA PRO A 591 4.16 49.40 23.05
C PRO A 591 2.72 49.93 22.99
N GLU A 592 1.90 49.69 24.00
CA GLU A 592 0.54 50.24 24.08
C GLU A 592 0.54 51.77 24.22
N LEU A 593 1.48 52.32 24.98
CA LEU A 593 1.71 53.76 25.08
C LEU A 593 2.15 54.33 23.72
N ALA A 594 3.13 53.70 23.06
CA ALA A 594 3.67 54.16 21.79
C ALA A 594 2.62 54.17 20.67
N ALA A 595 1.72 53.18 20.64
CA ALA A 595 0.60 53.14 19.70
C ALA A 595 -0.33 54.36 19.88
N GLN A 596 -0.70 54.67 21.13
CA GLN A 596 -1.54 55.84 21.43
C GLN A 596 -0.84 57.17 21.18
N VAL A 597 0.47 57.25 21.45
CA VAL A 597 1.29 58.43 21.16
C VAL A 597 1.41 58.66 19.66
N SER A 598 1.63 57.59 18.88
CA SER A 598 1.73 57.68 17.43
C SER A 598 0.42 58.12 16.77
N GLU A 599 -0.73 57.77 17.34
CA GLU A 599 -2.06 58.24 16.89
C GLU A 599 -2.29 59.73 17.18
N ARG A 600 -1.86 60.22 18.36
CA ARG A 600 -2.14 61.59 18.83
C ARG A 600 -1.06 62.62 18.47
N HIS A 601 0.19 62.17 18.33
CA HIS A 601 1.38 62.98 18.04
C HIS A 601 2.20 62.34 16.91
N PRO A 602 1.67 62.32 15.67
CA PRO A 602 2.38 61.75 14.53
C PRO A 602 3.70 62.49 14.30
N GLY A 603 4.81 61.74 14.30
CA GLY A 603 6.17 62.27 14.10
C GLY A 603 7.00 62.47 15.37
N LEU A 604 6.45 62.22 16.57
CA LEU A 604 7.26 62.18 17.79
C LEU A 604 8.14 60.92 17.79
N PRO A 605 9.48 61.04 17.83
CA PRO A 605 10.35 59.87 17.89
C PRO A 605 10.23 59.16 19.25
N ILE A 606 10.30 57.83 19.23
CA ILE A 606 10.12 56.97 20.41
C ILE A 606 11.31 56.02 20.53
N ILE A 607 11.92 55.99 21.72
CA ILE A 607 12.94 55.02 22.12
C ILE A 607 12.37 54.13 23.21
N PHE A 608 12.43 52.82 22.99
CA PHE A 608 12.08 51.82 23.99
C PHE A 608 13.28 51.46 24.84
N VAL A 609 13.09 51.37 26.14
CA VAL A 609 14.09 50.86 27.08
C VAL A 609 13.60 49.51 27.58
N THR A 610 14.41 48.45 27.51
CA THR A 610 13.98 47.10 27.98
C THR A 610 15.02 46.42 28.87
N GLY A 611 14.55 45.76 29.92
CA GLY A 611 15.34 44.84 30.75
C GLY A 611 15.38 43.40 30.23
N TYR A 612 14.53 43.03 29.26
CA TYR A 612 14.32 41.64 28.84
C TYR A 612 14.38 41.48 27.31
N ALA A 613 15.25 40.57 26.86
CA ALA A 613 15.42 40.28 25.43
C ALA A 613 14.23 39.52 24.79
N ARG A 614 13.11 39.27 25.50
CA ARG A 614 11.94 38.54 24.96
C ARG A 614 10.97 39.52 24.32
N GLU A 615 10.92 40.73 24.86
CA GLU A 615 10.12 41.82 24.31
C GLU A 615 10.76 42.32 23.03
N ALA A 616 12.06 42.62 23.00
CA ALA A 616 12.75 43.09 21.80
C ALA A 616 12.74 42.12 20.59
N ALA A 617 12.47 40.82 20.82
CA ALA A 617 12.42 39.78 19.78
C ALA A 617 11.01 39.60 19.17
N ASP A 618 9.98 40.21 19.76
CA ASP A 618 8.63 40.24 19.18
C ASP A 618 8.58 41.37 18.13
N THR A 619 9.30 41.15 17.02
CA THR A 619 9.62 42.14 15.97
C THR A 619 8.41 42.89 15.42
N ALA A 620 7.20 42.33 15.57
CA ALA A 620 5.95 42.97 15.15
C ALA A 620 5.55 44.18 16.03
N GLN A 621 5.88 44.17 17.33
CA GLN A 621 5.47 45.22 18.27
C GLN A 621 6.42 46.43 18.29
N PHE A 622 7.65 46.27 17.79
CA PHE A 622 8.72 47.29 17.82
C PHE A 622 9.14 47.76 16.41
N ALA A 623 8.43 47.32 15.36
CA ALA A 623 8.78 47.61 13.98
C ALA A 623 8.88 49.12 13.71
N GLY A 624 10.09 49.59 13.40
CA GLY A 624 10.38 51.00 13.09
C GLY A 624 10.88 51.87 14.25
N HIS A 625 10.98 51.32 15.48
CA HIS A 625 11.45 52.07 16.65
C HIS A 625 12.82 51.59 17.16
N VAL A 626 13.56 52.50 17.82
CA VAL A 626 14.88 52.18 18.39
C VAL A 626 14.75 51.62 19.81
N VAL A 627 15.52 50.58 20.12
CA VAL A 627 15.46 49.87 21.40
C VAL A 627 16.82 49.95 22.12
N LEU A 628 16.82 50.44 23.36
CA LEU A 628 17.95 50.54 24.27
C LEU A 628 17.83 49.48 25.39
N ARG A 629 18.88 48.69 25.62
CA ARG A 629 18.85 47.57 26.58
C ARG A 629 19.44 47.96 27.94
N LYS A 630 18.71 47.69 29.03
CA LYS A 630 19.20 47.82 30.41
C LYS A 630 20.16 46.66 30.76
N PRO A 631 21.26 46.91 31.52
CA PRO A 631 21.79 48.22 31.88
C PRO A 631 22.55 48.87 30.70
N PHE A 632 22.40 50.19 30.53
CA PHE A 632 23.06 51.00 29.50
C PHE A 632 23.94 52.09 30.11
N THR A 633 24.93 52.57 29.36
CA THR A 633 25.80 53.69 29.76
C THR A 633 25.24 55.03 29.26
N ILE A 634 25.69 56.15 29.84
CA ILE A 634 25.33 57.51 29.38
C ILE A 634 25.79 57.71 27.92
N THR A 635 26.93 57.17 27.54
CA THR A 635 27.43 57.21 26.14
C THR A 635 26.48 56.49 25.19
N ALA A 636 26.04 55.27 25.54
CA ALA A 636 25.08 54.53 24.72
C ALA A 636 23.73 55.26 24.61
N LEU A 637 23.29 55.92 25.69
CA LEU A 637 22.10 56.76 25.69
C LEU A 637 22.24 57.95 24.74
N SER A 638 23.39 58.65 24.77
CA SER A 638 23.69 59.78 23.87
C SER A 638 23.71 59.35 22.41
N GLU A 639 24.44 58.28 22.08
CA GLU A 639 24.53 57.76 20.70
C GLU A 639 23.15 57.35 20.15
N THR A 640 22.30 56.76 21.01
CA THR A 640 20.94 56.34 20.63
C THR A 640 20.05 57.55 20.35
N ILE A 641 20.15 58.59 21.18
CA ILE A 641 19.40 59.84 20.98
C ILE A 641 19.85 60.53 19.71
N ASP A 642 21.15 60.66 19.47
CA ASP A 642 21.70 61.27 18.27
C ASP A 642 21.29 60.52 16.99
N ALA A 643 21.28 59.19 17.02
CA ALA A 643 20.82 58.36 15.90
C ALA A 643 19.34 58.60 15.56
N VAL A 644 18.48 58.70 16.59
CA VAL A 644 17.05 58.94 16.40
C VAL A 644 16.78 60.37 15.92
N TYR A 645 17.46 61.37 16.51
CA TYR A 645 17.28 62.77 16.17
C TYR A 645 17.89 63.16 14.80
N GLY A 646 18.97 62.47 14.40
CA GLY A 646 19.61 62.64 13.10
C GLY A 646 18.75 62.16 11.94
N ASN A 647 17.97 61.10 12.13
CA ASN A 647 17.11 60.52 11.10
C ASN A 647 15.85 61.37 10.83
N THR A 648 15.21 61.94 11.86
CA THR A 648 13.95 62.71 11.72
C THR A 648 14.11 64.00 10.90
N ARG A 649 15.32 64.57 10.84
CA ARG A 649 15.61 65.76 10.02
C ARG A 649 15.87 65.44 8.55
N SER A 650 16.31 64.22 8.23
CA SER A 650 16.50 63.82 6.84
C SER A 650 15.15 63.60 6.15
N GLU A 651 14.14 63.08 6.87
CA GLU A 651 12.79 62.85 6.35
C GLU A 651 11.92 64.12 6.31
N ALA A 652 12.20 65.15 7.12
CA ALA A 652 11.48 66.43 7.09
C ALA A 652 12.06 67.45 6.08
N ALA A 653 13.14 67.11 5.39
CA ALA A 653 13.83 67.95 4.39
C ALA A 653 13.64 67.48 2.93
N GLU A 654 12.96 66.34 2.72
CA GLU A 654 12.36 65.91 1.45
C GLU A 654 10.86 66.24 1.42
#